data_AF-A0A951S3A7-F1
#
_entry.id   AF-A0A951S3A7-F1
#
_cell.length_a   1.000
_cell.length_b   1.000
_cell.length_c   1.000
_cell.angle_alpha   90.00
_cell.angle_beta   90.00
_cell.angle_gamma   90.00
#
_symmetry.space_group_name_H-M   'P 1'
#
loop_
_entity.id
_entity.type
_entity.pdbx_description
1 polymer ?
#
loop_
_entity_poly.entity_id
_entity_poly.type
_entity_poly.pdbx_seq_one_letter_code
_entity_poly.pdbx_strand_id
1 'polypeptide(L)'
;MYRYLILLLLSFSFFSSFSSAQFNSQSYWSDIDESQIELLRERDIIPEAYRTVSLNVEQMKILLQTAPLEFTIDASERNVVMELPYPDGTMKKFHIYESPIMEPELAAKYPDIKTYSGYGLDDRYASMRFDMTPLGFHAMVLSPNGAVFIDPYTVGDIHNYISYYKKDYIKFNSNFECELLYEENKLNELEYLKGNNILTPTGPTLRTYRLANAATGEYTAYFGGTVNAGLAAVVTTVNRVDGVYEREAAIRMVLIANNNLIIYTNGSTDPYTNNNGSTMLGQNISNLSSVIGNANFDIGHVFSTGGGGVAYLGCVCTSSKAGGVTGSPSPVGDPFDIDYVAHEMGHQFGANHTFNGTTGSCSGNNRNASTAYEPGSGSTIMAYAGICPGQDLQPHSDPYFHTVSFDEMVAFTNFGSGNGCASSTSTGNSAPTVNVPAGGFYIPKSTPFSITGSATDPNGDAVTFCWEEFDLGPAGAPGSPSGNAPIFRSWNPSTSPTRYFPRLQNLLNNTTVIGELLPSYTRALTFRLTVRDNKMGGGGVDRAQFQFNVDGNSGPFVVTSPNTNVSWAALSTQTVTWNVANTNASPVNCANVNILLSTDGGNTWPIVLASNTPNDGSEDVTIPDNQVTTARIKVEAAGNIFFDISNVNFTISQPIPVELTLFTAVRIESGILLSWETATETNNSGFEVERSRDSESFTSIGFVPGKGTITEKSTYSFIDNDIQIGNYYYRLKQIDFDGTSKYYNVVSVDAGLPRDFSVMQNYPNPFNPSTSIKFQLPVDSKVKIEVFNSLGEKIADLLNNQLSAGFHDVSFDASNQASGIFYYVVTASGADGSEFRSVKKMVLMK
;
A
#
# COMPACT_ATOMS: atom_id res chain seq x y z
N MET A 1 -85.34 14.13 -32.97
CA MET A 1 -86.40 13.11 -32.90
C MET A 1 -85.96 12.08 -31.84
N TYR A 2 -86.88 11.49 -31.06
CA TYR A 2 -86.59 10.38 -30.13
C TYR A 2 -85.96 9.19 -30.88
N ARG A 3 -85.18 8.24 -30.32
CA ARG A 3 -84.76 7.80 -28.95
C ARG A 3 -83.38 7.09 -29.13
N TYR A 4 -82.60 6.65 -28.13
CA TYR A 4 -82.75 6.59 -26.65
C TYR A 4 -81.52 7.34 -26.03
N LEU A 5 -80.82 7.02 -24.92
CA LEU A 5 -80.83 5.98 -23.87
C LEU A 5 -80.41 6.62 -22.51
N ILE A 6 -80.14 5.84 -21.46
CA ILE A 6 -79.73 6.29 -20.12
C ILE A 6 -78.26 5.92 -19.84
N LEU A 7 -77.51 6.81 -19.20
CA LEU A 7 -76.26 6.48 -18.50
C LEU A 7 -76.25 7.22 -17.16
N LEU A 8 -76.02 6.49 -16.06
CA LEU A 8 -76.06 7.01 -14.69
C LEU A 8 -74.63 7.09 -14.14
N LEU A 9 -74.38 8.06 -13.25
CA LEU A 9 -73.10 8.19 -12.53
C LEU A 9 -72.84 6.97 -11.64
N LEU A 10 -71.68 6.35 -11.80
CA LEU A 10 -71.06 5.48 -10.80
C LEU A 10 -69.54 5.71 -10.82
N SER A 11 -69.00 6.15 -9.69
CA SER A 11 -67.58 6.43 -9.50
C SER A 11 -66.79 5.13 -9.34
N PHE A 12 -65.77 4.92 -10.18
CA PHE A 12 -64.80 3.85 -9.99
C PHE A 12 -63.45 4.43 -9.54
N SER A 13 -63.13 4.24 -8.25
CA SER A 13 -61.81 4.56 -7.71
C SER A 13 -60.80 3.50 -8.17
N PHE A 14 -60.03 3.79 -9.20
CA PHE A 14 -58.90 2.95 -9.60
C PHE A 14 -57.79 3.09 -8.54
N PHE A 15 -57.71 2.11 -7.63
CA PHE A 15 -56.53 1.94 -6.78
C PHE A 15 -55.35 1.55 -7.67
N SER A 16 -54.40 2.47 -7.86
CA SER A 16 -53.12 2.20 -8.48
C SER A 16 -52.23 1.42 -7.51
N SER A 17 -52.50 0.11 -7.38
CA SER A 17 -51.66 -0.80 -6.61
C SER A 17 -50.32 -0.99 -7.30
N PHE A 18 -49.35 -0.11 -7.00
CA PHE A 18 -47.94 -0.36 -7.24
C PHE A 18 -47.52 -1.59 -6.43
N SER A 19 -47.59 -2.76 -7.05
CA SER A 19 -46.99 -3.99 -6.53
C SER A 19 -45.47 -3.84 -6.64
N SER A 20 -44.85 -3.31 -5.59
CA SER A 20 -43.40 -3.36 -5.42
C SER A 20 -42.96 -4.82 -5.42
N ALA A 21 -42.39 -5.27 -6.54
CA ALA A 21 -41.89 -6.63 -6.67
C ALA A 21 -40.74 -6.83 -5.67
N GLN A 22 -41.00 -7.61 -4.62
CA GLN A 22 -39.93 -8.12 -3.77
C GLN A 22 -39.15 -9.14 -4.61
N PHE A 23 -38.06 -8.71 -5.22
CA PHE A 23 -37.04 -9.60 -5.74
C PHE A 23 -36.43 -10.38 -4.57
N ASN A 24 -36.99 -11.57 -4.31
CA ASN A 24 -36.29 -12.59 -3.53
C ASN A 24 -34.97 -12.90 -4.27
N SER A 25 -33.91 -13.15 -3.52
CA SER A 25 -32.59 -13.54 -4.07
C SER A 25 -32.66 -14.95 -4.69
N GLN A 26 -33.15 -15.02 -5.91
CA GLN A 26 -33.19 -16.25 -6.69
C GLN A 26 -31.80 -16.47 -7.29
N SER A 27 -31.02 -17.36 -6.68
CA SER A 27 -29.68 -17.68 -7.19
C SER A 27 -29.79 -18.34 -8.57
N TYR A 28 -29.20 -17.69 -9.57
CA TYR A 28 -29.07 -18.22 -10.93
C TYR A 28 -28.02 -19.32 -11.03
N TRP A 29 -27.09 -19.33 -10.08
CA TRP A 29 -25.93 -20.22 -9.99
C TRP A 29 -26.06 -21.19 -8.83
N SER A 30 -25.46 -22.37 -8.97
CA SER A 30 -25.26 -23.33 -7.89
C SER A 30 -23.93 -24.04 -8.04
N ASP A 31 -23.17 -24.20 -6.95
CA ASP A 31 -21.97 -25.03 -6.94
C ASP A 31 -22.28 -26.48 -7.38
N ILE A 32 -21.38 -27.05 -8.18
CA ILE A 32 -21.45 -28.44 -8.67
C ILE A 32 -20.10 -29.12 -8.46
N ASP A 33 -20.13 -30.39 -8.03
CA ASP A 33 -18.92 -31.19 -7.89
C ASP A 33 -18.40 -31.58 -9.28
N GLU A 34 -17.10 -31.38 -9.53
CA GLU A 34 -16.49 -31.62 -10.86
C GLU A 34 -16.69 -33.06 -11.35
N SER A 35 -16.80 -34.05 -10.45
CA SER A 35 -17.09 -35.45 -10.79
C SER A 35 -18.49 -35.69 -11.34
N GLN A 36 -19.37 -34.68 -11.29
CA GLN A 36 -20.73 -34.71 -11.83
C GLN A 36 -20.85 -34.06 -13.22
N ILE A 37 -19.79 -33.41 -13.72
CA ILE A 37 -19.80 -32.74 -15.02
C ILE A 37 -19.44 -33.73 -16.13
N GLU A 38 -20.28 -33.84 -17.16
CA GLU A 38 -19.99 -34.68 -18.33
C GLU A 38 -18.98 -34.00 -19.25
N LEU A 39 -17.82 -34.65 -19.47
CA LEU A 39 -16.74 -34.10 -20.29
C LEU A 39 -17.05 -34.26 -21.78
N LEU A 40 -17.65 -33.23 -22.40
CA LEU A 40 -18.08 -33.25 -23.80
C LEU A 40 -16.90 -33.28 -24.81
N ARG A 41 -15.77 -32.68 -24.44
CA ARG A 41 -14.49 -32.72 -25.17
C ARG A 41 -13.32 -32.46 -24.22
N GLU A 42 -12.08 -32.54 -24.70
CA GLU A 42 -10.89 -32.15 -23.93
C GLU A 42 -10.99 -30.68 -23.46
N ARG A 43 -10.51 -30.38 -22.25
CA ARG A 43 -10.59 -29.03 -21.67
C ARG A 43 -9.50 -28.13 -22.24
N ASP A 44 -9.90 -27.06 -22.90
CA ASP A 44 -9.01 -26.00 -23.36
C ASP A 44 -8.56 -25.06 -22.22
N ILE A 45 -9.46 -24.80 -21.26
CA ILE A 45 -9.21 -23.89 -20.13
C ILE A 45 -9.02 -24.72 -18.84
N ILE A 46 -7.78 -24.78 -18.36
CA ILE A 46 -7.37 -25.51 -17.16
C ILE A 46 -6.55 -24.59 -16.24
N PRO A 47 -7.17 -23.93 -15.25
CA PRO A 47 -6.47 -23.17 -14.22
C PRO A 47 -5.93 -24.08 -13.09
N GLU A 48 -4.92 -23.63 -12.35
CA GLU A 48 -4.44 -24.24 -11.11
C GLU A 48 -5.48 -24.19 -9.98
N ALA A 49 -6.30 -23.13 -9.96
CA ALA A 49 -7.37 -22.92 -8.98
C ALA A 49 -8.61 -22.29 -9.64
N TYR A 50 -9.77 -22.91 -9.44
CA TYR A 50 -11.05 -22.49 -9.99
C TYR A 50 -12.21 -23.08 -9.19
N ARG A 51 -13.42 -22.55 -9.43
CA ARG A 51 -14.68 -23.00 -8.83
C ARG A 51 -15.62 -23.50 -9.92
N THR A 52 -16.14 -24.71 -9.76
CA THR A 52 -17.13 -25.31 -10.67
C THR A 52 -18.56 -24.95 -10.26
N VAL A 53 -19.32 -24.38 -11.20
CA VAL A 53 -20.70 -23.92 -10.98
C VAL A 53 -21.61 -24.30 -12.14
N SER A 54 -22.89 -24.54 -11.84
CA SER A 54 -23.94 -24.75 -12.84
C SER A 54 -24.85 -23.52 -12.92
N LEU A 55 -25.36 -23.23 -14.12
CA LEU A 55 -26.19 -22.06 -14.44
C LEU A 55 -27.62 -22.46 -14.80
N ASN A 56 -28.61 -21.81 -14.19
CA ASN A 56 -29.99 -21.85 -14.66
C ASN A 56 -30.17 -20.93 -15.88
N VAL A 57 -29.79 -21.43 -17.06
CA VAL A 57 -29.75 -20.70 -18.34
C VAL A 57 -31.05 -19.95 -18.63
N GLU A 58 -32.21 -20.58 -18.43
CA GLU A 58 -33.49 -19.97 -18.75
C GLU A 58 -33.87 -18.85 -17.78
N GLN A 59 -33.57 -18.99 -16.49
CA GLN A 59 -33.76 -17.88 -15.53
C GLN A 59 -32.77 -16.75 -15.77
N MET A 60 -31.53 -17.05 -16.20
CA MET A 60 -30.55 -16.04 -16.59
C MET A 60 -31.03 -15.28 -17.84
N LYS A 61 -31.48 -15.96 -18.90
CA LYS A 61 -32.08 -15.30 -20.08
C LYS A 61 -33.25 -14.40 -19.73
N ILE A 62 -34.12 -14.81 -18.79
CA ILE A 62 -35.24 -13.99 -18.31
C ILE A 62 -34.75 -12.73 -17.56
N LEU A 63 -33.69 -12.83 -16.74
CA LEU A 63 -33.06 -11.65 -16.13
C LEU A 63 -32.50 -10.71 -17.20
N LEU A 64 -31.73 -11.23 -18.14
CA LEU A 64 -31.03 -10.44 -19.16
C LEU A 64 -32.00 -9.73 -20.12
N GLN A 65 -33.19 -10.30 -20.39
CA GLN A 65 -34.27 -9.62 -21.12
C GLN A 65 -34.83 -8.38 -20.39
N THR A 66 -34.52 -8.16 -19.11
CA THR A 66 -34.91 -6.95 -18.38
C THR A 66 -33.82 -5.88 -18.35
N ALA A 67 -32.58 -6.21 -18.75
CA ALA A 67 -31.46 -5.28 -18.75
C ALA A 67 -31.75 -4.12 -19.72
N PRO A 68 -31.66 -2.85 -19.26
CA PRO A 68 -31.85 -1.71 -20.15
C PRO A 68 -30.67 -1.56 -21.10
N LEU A 69 -30.93 -1.06 -22.31
CA LEU A 69 -29.87 -0.65 -23.24
C LEU A 69 -29.09 0.52 -22.64
N GLU A 70 -27.76 0.43 -22.67
CA GLU A 70 -26.84 1.49 -22.25
C GLU A 70 -27.12 2.86 -22.91
N PHE A 71 -26.62 3.94 -22.30
CA PHE A 71 -26.83 5.33 -22.73
C PHE A 71 -28.29 5.79 -22.90
N THR A 72 -29.27 5.01 -22.44
CA THR A 72 -30.69 5.39 -22.38
C THR A 72 -31.10 5.93 -21.01
N ILE A 73 -32.22 6.65 -20.94
CA ILE A 73 -32.83 7.07 -19.66
C ILE A 73 -33.22 5.84 -18.83
N ASP A 74 -33.76 4.80 -19.47
CA ASP A 74 -34.10 3.52 -18.84
C ASP A 74 -32.89 2.89 -18.10
N ALA A 75 -31.66 3.06 -18.62
CA ALA A 75 -30.44 2.61 -17.95
C ALA A 75 -30.04 3.45 -16.74
N SER A 76 -30.41 4.74 -16.69
CA SER A 76 -30.22 5.57 -15.49
C SER A 76 -31.30 5.39 -14.42
N GLU A 77 -32.46 4.81 -14.77
CA GLU A 77 -33.60 4.62 -13.86
C GLU A 77 -33.79 3.17 -13.37
N ARG A 78 -33.38 2.14 -14.15
CA ARG A 78 -33.59 0.72 -13.80
C ARG A 78 -32.34 0.03 -13.27
N ASN A 79 -32.36 -0.22 -11.97
CA ASN A 79 -31.37 -1.05 -11.27
C ASN A 79 -31.60 -2.55 -11.52
N VAL A 80 -31.08 -3.07 -12.64
CA VAL A 80 -31.04 -4.52 -12.91
C VAL A 80 -29.73 -5.07 -12.36
N VAL A 81 -29.83 -6.03 -11.44
CA VAL A 81 -28.68 -6.58 -10.69
C VAL A 81 -28.49 -8.06 -11.02
N MET A 82 -27.25 -8.43 -11.35
CA MET A 82 -26.81 -9.82 -11.54
C MET A 82 -25.82 -10.21 -10.43
N GLU A 83 -25.94 -11.44 -9.91
CA GLU A 83 -24.95 -12.05 -9.03
C GLU A 83 -24.05 -13.00 -9.82
N LEU A 84 -22.73 -12.89 -9.67
CA LEU A 84 -21.75 -13.80 -10.26
C LEU A 84 -20.95 -14.56 -9.20
N PRO A 85 -20.67 -15.87 -9.42
CA PRO A 85 -19.82 -16.66 -8.55
C PRO A 85 -18.36 -16.29 -8.76
N TYR A 86 -17.68 -15.94 -7.67
CA TYR A 86 -16.25 -15.70 -7.66
C TYR A 86 -15.47 -16.98 -7.29
N PRO A 87 -14.17 -17.06 -7.62
CA PRO A 87 -13.33 -18.23 -7.34
C PRO A 87 -13.04 -18.40 -5.84
N ASP A 88 -13.21 -17.35 -5.03
CA ASP A 88 -13.09 -17.36 -3.57
C ASP A 88 -14.31 -17.98 -2.85
N GLY A 89 -15.28 -18.51 -3.60
CA GLY A 89 -16.53 -19.07 -3.07
C GLY A 89 -17.62 -18.03 -2.79
N THR A 90 -17.32 -16.73 -2.91
CA THR A 90 -18.34 -15.67 -2.71
C THR A 90 -19.21 -15.46 -3.96
N MET A 91 -20.29 -14.70 -3.80
CA MET A 91 -21.05 -14.11 -4.90
C MET A 91 -20.79 -12.60 -4.90
N LYS A 92 -20.62 -11.98 -6.07
CA LYS A 92 -20.52 -10.51 -6.21
C LYS A 92 -21.65 -9.97 -7.09
N LYS A 93 -22.18 -8.81 -6.72
CA LYS A 93 -23.27 -8.12 -7.39
C LYS A 93 -22.76 -7.07 -8.38
N PHE A 94 -23.40 -7.03 -9.54
CA PHE A 94 -23.16 -6.03 -10.58
C PHE A 94 -24.47 -5.41 -11.01
N HIS A 95 -24.49 -4.09 -11.22
CA HIS A 95 -25.52 -3.48 -12.06
C HIS A 95 -25.18 -3.78 -13.52
N ILE A 96 -26.18 -4.19 -14.33
CA ILE A 96 -25.97 -4.62 -15.72
C ILE A 96 -26.81 -3.84 -16.74
N TYR A 97 -26.32 -3.81 -17.98
CA TYR A 97 -26.91 -3.14 -19.15
C TYR A 97 -26.73 -4.01 -20.39
N GLU A 98 -27.66 -3.97 -21.35
CA GLU A 98 -27.37 -4.45 -22.71
C GLU A 98 -26.36 -3.49 -23.36
N SER A 99 -25.29 -4.05 -23.91
CA SER A 99 -24.13 -3.33 -24.47
C SER A 99 -23.74 -3.95 -25.81
N PRO A 100 -24.50 -3.71 -26.89
CA PRO A 100 -24.43 -4.48 -28.13
C PRO A 100 -23.18 -4.16 -28.97
N ILE A 101 -22.39 -5.20 -29.30
CA ILE A 101 -21.26 -5.12 -30.23
C ILE A 101 -21.58 -5.64 -31.65
N MET A 102 -22.86 -5.66 -32.03
CA MET A 102 -23.31 -5.98 -33.38
C MET A 102 -24.22 -4.88 -33.91
N GLU A 103 -24.07 -4.49 -35.18
CA GLU A 103 -25.03 -3.60 -35.84
C GLU A 103 -26.44 -4.24 -35.84
N PRO A 104 -27.53 -3.46 -35.76
CA PRO A 104 -28.88 -3.98 -35.53
C PRO A 104 -29.32 -5.06 -36.55
N GLU A 105 -28.92 -4.94 -37.80
CA GLU A 105 -29.22 -5.88 -38.89
C GLU A 105 -28.47 -7.22 -38.76
N LEU A 106 -27.34 -7.26 -38.03
CA LEU A 106 -26.66 -8.51 -37.67
C LEU A 106 -27.32 -9.13 -36.44
N ALA A 107 -27.56 -8.33 -35.40
CA ALA A 107 -28.23 -8.77 -34.17
C ALA A 107 -29.65 -9.32 -34.45
N ALA A 108 -30.39 -8.75 -35.40
CA ALA A 108 -31.71 -9.23 -35.80
C ALA A 108 -31.69 -10.59 -36.54
N LYS A 109 -30.55 -11.00 -37.13
CA LYS A 109 -30.36 -12.34 -37.73
C LYS A 109 -29.96 -13.38 -36.70
N TYR A 110 -29.25 -12.97 -35.65
CA TYR A 110 -28.67 -13.83 -34.61
C TYR A 110 -29.10 -13.37 -33.20
N PRO A 111 -30.41 -13.37 -32.90
CA PRO A 111 -30.95 -12.77 -31.68
C PRO A 111 -30.52 -13.48 -30.39
N ASP A 112 -30.07 -14.74 -30.49
CA ASP A 112 -29.53 -15.54 -29.38
C ASP A 112 -28.08 -15.20 -29.02
N ILE A 113 -27.43 -14.28 -29.74
CA ILE A 113 -26.10 -13.74 -29.42
C ILE A 113 -26.30 -12.34 -28.84
N LYS A 114 -25.97 -12.15 -27.55
CA LYS A 114 -26.16 -10.89 -26.82
C LYS A 114 -24.97 -10.55 -25.92
N THR A 115 -24.58 -9.28 -25.92
CA THR A 115 -23.47 -8.73 -25.13
C THR A 115 -23.92 -7.65 -24.16
N TYR A 116 -23.25 -7.59 -23.02
CA TYR A 116 -23.67 -6.82 -21.86
C TYR A 116 -22.45 -6.23 -21.14
N SER A 117 -22.67 -5.16 -20.38
CA SER A 117 -21.65 -4.56 -19.51
C SER A 117 -22.22 -4.28 -18.12
N GLY A 118 -21.35 -4.02 -17.15
CA GLY A 118 -21.76 -3.69 -15.79
C GLY A 118 -20.64 -3.17 -14.91
N TYR A 119 -21.01 -2.68 -13.72
CA TYR A 119 -20.09 -2.26 -12.65
C TYR A 119 -20.45 -2.94 -11.33
N GLY A 120 -19.45 -3.16 -10.48
CA GLY A 120 -19.60 -3.83 -9.19
C GLY A 120 -20.33 -2.98 -8.15
N LEU A 121 -21.22 -3.61 -7.40
CA LEU A 121 -21.91 -3.03 -6.24
C LEU A 121 -21.19 -3.39 -4.93
N ASP A 122 -20.58 -4.57 -4.85
CA ASP A 122 -19.76 -5.01 -3.71
C ASP A 122 -18.28 -4.59 -3.85
N ASP A 123 -17.81 -4.31 -5.06
CA ASP A 123 -16.50 -3.72 -5.37
C ASP A 123 -16.69 -2.57 -6.37
N ARG A 124 -16.62 -1.32 -5.87
CA ARG A 124 -16.85 -0.12 -6.69
C ARG A 124 -15.76 0.16 -7.73
N TYR A 125 -14.66 -0.59 -7.74
CA TYR A 125 -13.61 -0.52 -8.74
C TYR A 125 -13.73 -1.61 -9.82
N ALA A 126 -14.67 -2.55 -9.66
CA ALA A 126 -14.86 -3.66 -10.59
C ALA A 126 -15.72 -3.24 -11.79
N SER A 127 -15.19 -3.47 -13.00
CA SER A 127 -15.86 -3.27 -14.28
C SER A 127 -16.02 -4.61 -15.01
N MET A 128 -17.04 -4.76 -15.86
CA MET A 128 -17.38 -6.05 -16.48
C MET A 128 -17.84 -5.92 -17.93
N ARG A 129 -17.41 -6.86 -18.77
CA ARG A 129 -18.08 -7.28 -20.01
C ARG A 129 -18.47 -8.74 -19.89
N PHE A 130 -19.66 -9.10 -20.39
CA PHE A 130 -20.13 -10.47 -20.43
C PHE A 130 -21.08 -10.70 -21.61
N ASP A 131 -21.31 -11.96 -21.96
CA ASP A 131 -22.19 -12.35 -23.06
C ASP A 131 -22.98 -13.62 -22.75
N MET A 132 -24.10 -13.76 -23.46
CA MET A 132 -24.92 -14.97 -23.52
C MET A 132 -25.09 -15.29 -25.01
N THR A 133 -24.57 -16.44 -25.42
CA THR A 133 -24.52 -16.86 -26.83
C THR A 133 -24.90 -18.34 -26.97
N PRO A 134 -25.05 -18.88 -28.20
CA PRO A 134 -25.19 -20.33 -28.42
C PRO A 134 -24.02 -21.18 -27.92
N LEU A 135 -22.87 -20.59 -27.57
CA LEU A 135 -21.74 -21.28 -26.95
C LEU A 135 -21.77 -21.25 -25.41
N GLY A 136 -22.68 -20.48 -24.80
CA GLY A 136 -22.84 -20.37 -23.35
C GLY A 136 -22.79 -18.93 -22.84
N PHE A 137 -22.68 -18.81 -21.51
CA PHE A 137 -22.37 -17.57 -20.82
C PHE A 137 -20.85 -17.39 -20.68
N HIS A 138 -20.33 -16.20 -21.00
CA HIS A 138 -18.94 -15.84 -20.71
C HIS A 138 -18.90 -14.51 -19.98
N ALA A 139 -17.99 -14.36 -19.01
CA ALA A 139 -17.72 -13.07 -18.37
C ALA A 139 -16.23 -12.81 -18.21
N MET A 140 -15.90 -11.51 -18.22
CA MET A 140 -14.62 -10.97 -17.78
C MET A 140 -14.91 -9.80 -16.84
N VAL A 141 -14.48 -9.92 -15.59
CA VAL A 141 -14.51 -8.84 -14.60
C VAL A 141 -13.09 -8.36 -14.35
N LEU A 142 -12.88 -7.05 -14.40
CA LEU A 142 -11.59 -6.41 -14.19
C LEU A 142 -11.67 -5.52 -12.94
N SER A 143 -10.79 -5.78 -11.96
CA SER A 143 -10.70 -5.10 -10.67
C SER A 143 -9.24 -5.01 -10.21
N PRO A 144 -8.85 -4.02 -9.36
CA PRO A 144 -7.57 -4.00 -8.63
C PRO A 144 -7.27 -5.26 -7.83
N ASN A 145 -8.31 -6.03 -7.47
CA ASN A 145 -8.19 -7.32 -6.78
C ASN A 145 -7.76 -8.48 -7.71
N GLY A 146 -7.63 -8.22 -9.02
CA GLY A 146 -7.32 -9.19 -10.07
C GLY A 146 -8.47 -9.36 -11.07
N ALA A 147 -8.15 -9.82 -12.27
CA ALA A 147 -9.15 -10.17 -13.28
C ALA A 147 -9.76 -11.55 -12.96
N VAL A 148 -11.09 -11.64 -13.06
CA VAL A 148 -11.88 -12.87 -12.89
C VAL A 148 -12.57 -13.21 -14.20
N PHE A 149 -12.49 -14.47 -14.59
CA PHE A 149 -13.09 -15.02 -15.79
C PHE A 149 -14.13 -16.08 -15.41
N ILE A 150 -15.22 -16.12 -16.18
CA ILE A 150 -16.21 -17.20 -16.15
C ILE A 150 -16.37 -17.71 -17.58
N ASP A 151 -16.13 -19.00 -17.78
CA ASP A 151 -16.16 -19.67 -19.08
C ASP A 151 -16.84 -21.05 -18.94
N PRO A 152 -17.45 -21.58 -20.03
CA PRO A 152 -17.89 -22.97 -20.12
C PRO A 152 -16.83 -23.96 -19.63
N TYR A 153 -17.25 -24.99 -18.90
CA TYR A 153 -16.35 -26.05 -18.44
C TYR A 153 -15.67 -26.77 -19.62
N THR A 154 -16.40 -26.94 -20.73
CA THR A 154 -15.87 -27.29 -22.06
C THR A 154 -16.69 -26.57 -23.13
N VAL A 155 -16.10 -26.25 -24.28
CA VAL A 155 -16.86 -25.64 -25.39
C VAL A 155 -17.97 -26.58 -25.86
N GLY A 156 -19.20 -26.10 -25.81
CA GLY A 156 -20.43 -26.87 -26.07
C GLY A 156 -21.23 -27.21 -24.80
N ASP A 157 -20.64 -27.06 -23.61
CA ASP A 157 -21.40 -27.09 -22.35
C ASP A 157 -21.98 -25.69 -22.07
N ILE A 158 -23.31 -25.59 -22.08
CA ILE A 158 -24.04 -24.36 -21.76
C ILE A 158 -24.65 -24.38 -20.34
N HIS A 159 -24.33 -25.38 -19.53
CA HIS A 159 -24.91 -25.59 -18.20
C HIS A 159 -23.86 -25.54 -17.09
N ASN A 160 -22.62 -25.98 -17.33
CA ASN A 160 -21.56 -25.99 -16.32
C ASN A 160 -20.36 -25.12 -16.73
N TYR A 161 -19.81 -24.42 -15.74
CA TYR A 161 -18.88 -23.32 -15.90
C TYR A 161 -17.76 -23.39 -14.86
N ILE A 162 -16.64 -22.78 -15.19
CA ILE A 162 -15.53 -22.52 -14.27
C ILE A 162 -15.43 -21.02 -14.01
N SER A 163 -15.28 -20.63 -12.74
CA SER A 163 -14.91 -19.28 -12.32
C SER A 163 -13.48 -19.30 -11.78
N TYR A 164 -12.58 -18.49 -12.34
CA TYR A 164 -11.15 -18.49 -12.02
C TYR A 164 -10.54 -17.08 -12.07
N TYR A 165 -9.42 -16.86 -11.37
CA TYR A 165 -8.62 -15.64 -11.52
C TYR A 165 -7.60 -15.82 -12.64
N LYS A 166 -7.32 -14.78 -13.43
CA LYS A 166 -6.29 -14.80 -14.50
C LYS A 166 -4.93 -15.31 -14.01
N LYS A 167 -4.54 -14.94 -12.78
CA LYS A 167 -3.27 -15.37 -12.14
C LYS A 167 -3.12 -16.88 -11.96
N ASP A 168 -4.23 -17.63 -11.98
CA ASP A 168 -4.26 -19.08 -11.78
C ASP A 168 -4.40 -19.83 -13.11
N TYR A 169 -4.47 -19.16 -14.26
CA TYR A 169 -4.56 -19.80 -15.57
C TYR A 169 -3.20 -20.39 -16.02
N ILE A 170 -3.20 -21.58 -16.64
CA ILE A 170 -1.99 -22.27 -17.12
C ILE A 170 -1.84 -22.13 -18.65
N LYS A 171 -0.74 -21.55 -19.11
CA LYS A 171 -0.38 -21.45 -20.54
C LYS A 171 0.09 -22.79 -21.10
N PHE A 172 -0.72 -23.43 -21.95
CA PHE A 172 -0.32 -24.64 -22.69
C PHE A 172 0.26 -24.28 -24.07
N ASN A 173 1.49 -24.73 -24.36
CA ASN A 173 2.14 -24.70 -25.69
C ASN A 173 2.01 -23.38 -26.47
N SER A 174 2.33 -22.24 -25.86
CA SER A 174 2.32 -20.94 -26.54
C SER A 174 3.50 -20.75 -27.50
N ASN A 175 3.40 -21.33 -28.69
CA ASN A 175 4.22 -20.96 -29.85
C ASN A 175 3.72 -19.62 -30.44
N PHE A 176 3.67 -18.56 -29.63
CA PHE A 176 3.28 -17.23 -30.11
C PHE A 176 4.47 -16.55 -30.79
N GLU A 177 4.31 -16.30 -32.08
CA GLU A 177 5.15 -15.42 -32.86
C GLU A 177 4.24 -14.27 -33.33
N CYS A 178 4.57 -13.05 -32.90
CA CYS A 178 4.01 -11.81 -33.43
C CYS A 178 5.01 -11.19 -34.44
N GLU A 179 4.50 -10.79 -35.61
CA GLU A 179 5.23 -10.06 -36.66
C GLU A 179 4.54 -8.71 -36.93
N LEU A 180 5.22 -7.60 -36.64
CA LEU A 180 4.71 -6.25 -36.87
C LEU A 180 5.17 -5.71 -38.24
N LEU A 181 4.21 -5.38 -39.11
CA LEU A 181 4.47 -4.79 -40.42
C LEU A 181 4.06 -3.31 -40.49
N TYR A 182 4.62 -2.58 -41.46
CA TYR A 182 4.46 -1.12 -41.59
C TYR A 182 4.14 -0.71 -43.04
N GLU A 183 3.31 0.32 -43.22
CA GLU A 183 3.29 1.09 -44.47
C GLU A 183 4.32 2.24 -44.37
N GLU A 184 5.22 2.37 -45.36
CA GLU A 184 6.21 3.46 -45.41
C GLU A 184 5.56 4.86 -45.32
N ASN A 185 4.38 5.02 -45.91
CA ASN A 185 3.61 6.25 -45.89
C ASN A 185 2.96 6.57 -44.51
N LYS A 186 2.92 5.61 -43.57
CA LYS A 186 2.30 5.75 -42.24
C LYS A 186 3.32 5.90 -41.11
N LEU A 187 4.54 5.39 -41.27
CA LEU A 187 5.64 5.63 -40.32
C LEU A 187 5.82 7.14 -40.04
N ASN A 188 5.90 7.95 -41.10
CA ASN A 188 6.03 9.42 -40.99
C ASN A 188 4.90 10.09 -40.19
N GLU A 189 3.69 9.52 -40.19
CA GLU A 189 2.52 10.06 -39.47
C GLU A 189 2.60 9.72 -37.98
N LEU A 190 2.91 8.47 -37.64
CA LEU A 190 3.08 8.02 -36.26
C LEU A 190 4.29 8.68 -35.58
N GLU A 191 5.41 8.81 -36.31
CA GLU A 191 6.59 9.56 -35.85
C GLU A 191 6.28 11.04 -35.63
N TYR A 192 5.45 11.67 -36.49
CA TYR A 192 5.01 13.05 -36.30
C TYR A 192 4.13 13.22 -35.05
N LEU A 193 3.12 12.36 -34.86
CA LEU A 193 2.24 12.40 -33.69
C LEU A 193 3.03 12.26 -32.38
N LYS A 194 3.97 11.30 -32.36
CA LYS A 194 4.90 11.04 -31.26
C LYS A 194 5.83 12.23 -31.01
N GLY A 195 6.47 12.75 -32.04
CA GLY A 195 7.44 13.86 -31.94
C GLY A 195 6.84 15.19 -31.47
N ASN A 196 5.54 15.42 -31.69
CA ASN A 196 4.84 16.62 -31.23
C ASN A 196 4.24 16.49 -29.82
N ASN A 197 4.32 15.32 -29.18
CA ASN A 197 3.67 15.04 -27.89
C ASN A 197 2.19 15.47 -27.86
N ILE A 198 1.40 15.06 -28.87
CA ILE A 198 -0.02 15.41 -28.96
C ILE A 198 -0.84 14.51 -28.01
N LEU A 199 -0.77 14.85 -26.72
CA LEU A 199 -1.29 14.08 -25.61
C LEU A 199 -2.65 14.64 -25.17
N THR A 200 -3.59 13.77 -24.81
CA THR A 200 -4.92 14.18 -24.32
C THR A 200 -5.52 13.06 -23.46
N PRO A 201 -6.14 13.38 -22.31
CA PRO A 201 -6.91 12.40 -21.55
C PRO A 201 -8.10 11.81 -22.33
N THR A 202 -8.50 10.59 -22.00
CA THR A 202 -9.70 9.92 -22.54
C THR A 202 -10.93 10.18 -21.65
N GLY A 203 -12.08 9.56 -21.96
CA GLY A 203 -13.28 9.60 -21.12
C GLY A 203 -14.47 10.30 -21.78
N PRO A 204 -14.45 11.63 -22.04
CA PRO A 204 -15.61 12.40 -22.53
C PRO A 204 -16.22 11.98 -23.88
N THR A 205 -15.51 11.16 -24.66
CA THR A 205 -15.93 10.70 -25.99
C THR A 205 -15.54 9.25 -26.19
N LEU A 206 -16.55 8.40 -26.45
CA LEU A 206 -16.39 7.03 -26.92
C LEU A 206 -16.24 7.05 -28.44
N ARG A 207 -15.21 6.39 -28.97
CA ARG A 207 -15.04 6.16 -30.42
C ARG A 207 -15.47 4.75 -30.78
N THR A 208 -16.54 4.66 -31.57
CA THR A 208 -17.06 3.40 -32.09
C THR A 208 -16.60 3.20 -33.53
N TYR A 209 -15.96 2.05 -33.78
CA TYR A 209 -15.46 1.63 -35.09
C TYR A 209 -16.25 0.42 -35.60
N ARG A 210 -16.61 0.42 -36.88
CA ARG A 210 -17.23 -0.74 -37.54
C ARG A 210 -16.18 -1.80 -37.83
N LEU A 211 -16.29 -2.97 -37.20
CA LEU A 211 -15.37 -4.09 -37.33
C LEU A 211 -15.89 -5.11 -38.35
N ALA A 212 -15.04 -5.44 -39.33
CA ALA A 212 -15.19 -6.58 -40.23
C ALA A 212 -14.27 -7.72 -39.75
N ASN A 213 -14.75 -8.57 -38.85
CA ASN A 213 -13.97 -9.69 -38.31
C ASN A 213 -14.31 -10.98 -39.07
N ALA A 214 -13.41 -11.42 -39.94
CA ALA A 214 -13.53 -12.71 -40.62
C ALA A 214 -13.13 -13.87 -39.70
N ALA A 215 -13.56 -15.08 -40.05
CA ALA A 215 -13.13 -16.32 -39.40
C ALA A 215 -12.88 -17.40 -40.45
N THR A 216 -11.73 -18.09 -40.37
CA THR A 216 -11.41 -19.20 -41.27
C THR A 216 -12.37 -20.38 -41.06
N GLY A 217 -12.41 -21.28 -42.05
CA GLY A 217 -13.15 -22.52 -41.97
C GLY A 217 -12.67 -23.41 -40.82
N GLU A 218 -11.38 -23.42 -40.51
CA GLU A 218 -10.83 -24.14 -39.36
C GLU A 218 -11.27 -23.51 -38.03
N TYR A 219 -11.23 -22.18 -37.89
CA TYR A 219 -11.70 -21.49 -36.68
C TYR A 219 -13.19 -21.79 -36.45
N THR A 220 -14.01 -21.60 -37.48
CA THR A 220 -15.45 -21.89 -37.39
C THR A 220 -15.73 -23.37 -37.13
N ALA A 221 -14.94 -24.29 -37.69
CA ALA A 221 -15.05 -25.73 -37.42
C ALA A 221 -14.76 -26.09 -35.95
N TYR A 222 -13.74 -25.47 -35.33
CA TYR A 222 -13.38 -25.67 -33.92
C TYR A 222 -14.54 -25.31 -32.95
N PHE A 223 -15.39 -24.35 -33.33
CA PHE A 223 -16.62 -23.98 -32.60
C PHE A 223 -17.89 -24.71 -33.07
N GLY A 224 -17.79 -25.72 -33.94
CA GLY A 224 -18.94 -26.53 -34.38
C GLY A 224 -19.40 -26.32 -35.83
N GLY A 225 -18.64 -25.61 -36.65
CA GLY A 225 -18.76 -25.61 -38.12
C GLY A 225 -19.93 -24.83 -38.71
N THR A 226 -20.61 -23.98 -37.93
CA THR A 226 -21.73 -23.15 -38.41
C THR A 226 -21.42 -21.67 -38.29
N VAL A 227 -21.99 -20.86 -39.20
CA VAL A 227 -21.88 -19.38 -39.16
C VAL A 227 -22.34 -18.82 -37.81
N ASN A 228 -23.38 -19.40 -37.20
CA ASN A 228 -23.89 -18.96 -35.89
C ASN A 228 -22.85 -19.18 -34.78
N ALA A 229 -22.23 -20.36 -34.73
CA ALA A 229 -21.26 -20.69 -33.70
C ALA A 229 -19.90 -19.97 -33.90
N GLY A 230 -19.42 -19.84 -35.15
CA GLY A 230 -18.24 -19.04 -35.46
C GLY A 230 -18.45 -17.56 -35.14
N LEU A 231 -19.64 -17.00 -35.42
CA LEU A 231 -19.98 -15.63 -35.06
C LEU A 231 -20.11 -15.45 -33.52
N ALA A 232 -20.65 -16.43 -32.81
CA ALA A 232 -20.72 -16.41 -31.34
C ALA A 232 -19.32 -16.32 -30.70
N ALA A 233 -18.37 -17.14 -31.16
CA ALA A 233 -16.98 -17.08 -30.69
C ALA A 233 -16.30 -15.73 -30.99
N VAL A 234 -16.46 -15.22 -32.23
CA VAL A 234 -15.99 -13.88 -32.61
C VAL A 234 -16.58 -12.80 -31.71
N VAL A 235 -17.86 -12.89 -31.34
CA VAL A 235 -18.51 -11.96 -30.41
C VAL A 235 -17.92 -12.05 -29.02
N THR A 236 -17.78 -13.24 -28.42
CA THR A 236 -17.19 -13.40 -27.08
C THR A 236 -15.78 -12.82 -27.01
N THR A 237 -14.92 -13.09 -28.00
CA THR A 237 -13.57 -12.51 -28.09
C THR A 237 -13.61 -10.99 -28.20
N VAL A 238 -14.35 -10.42 -29.17
CA VAL A 238 -14.40 -8.97 -29.37
C VAL A 238 -15.00 -8.26 -28.15
N ASN A 239 -15.98 -8.88 -27.47
CA ASN A 239 -16.61 -8.36 -26.25
C ASN A 239 -15.60 -8.24 -25.08
N ARG A 240 -14.64 -9.16 -24.99
CA ARG A 240 -13.53 -9.10 -24.02
C ARG A 240 -12.50 -8.04 -24.39
N VAL A 241 -12.11 -7.94 -25.66
CA VAL A 241 -11.18 -6.91 -26.15
C VAL A 241 -11.75 -5.51 -25.88
N ASP A 242 -12.99 -5.26 -26.27
CA ASP A 242 -13.75 -4.04 -25.92
C ASP A 242 -13.71 -3.72 -24.41
N GLY A 243 -13.82 -4.76 -23.57
CA GLY A 243 -13.79 -4.64 -22.11
C GLY A 243 -12.50 -3.99 -21.57
N VAL A 244 -11.40 -4.11 -22.30
CA VAL A 244 -10.17 -3.34 -22.06
C VAL A 244 -10.22 -2.01 -22.80
N TYR A 245 -10.53 -2.01 -24.10
CA TYR A 245 -10.39 -0.84 -24.96
C TYR A 245 -11.28 0.35 -24.57
N GLU A 246 -12.47 0.09 -24.02
CA GLU A 246 -13.35 1.14 -23.49
C GLU A 246 -12.79 1.77 -22.21
N ARG A 247 -12.27 0.94 -21.30
CA ARG A 247 -11.75 1.35 -19.99
C ARG A 247 -10.40 2.08 -20.13
N GLU A 248 -9.58 1.63 -21.07
CA GLU A 248 -8.22 2.14 -21.27
C GLU A 248 -8.15 3.30 -22.28
N ALA A 249 -8.91 3.24 -23.37
CA ALA A 249 -8.75 4.18 -24.50
C ALA A 249 -10.05 4.88 -24.93
N ALA A 250 -11.20 4.56 -24.32
CA ALA A 250 -12.53 4.95 -24.79
C ALA A 250 -12.78 4.57 -26.27
N ILE A 251 -12.37 3.35 -26.66
CA ILE A 251 -12.57 2.76 -27.98
C ILE A 251 -13.54 1.57 -27.88
N ARG A 252 -14.45 1.44 -28.85
CA ARG A 252 -15.37 0.30 -29.03
C ARG A 252 -15.34 -0.21 -30.47
N MET A 253 -15.48 -1.52 -30.65
CA MET A 253 -15.62 -2.18 -31.95
C MET A 253 -16.98 -2.86 -32.08
N VAL A 254 -17.70 -2.58 -33.17
CA VAL A 254 -19.05 -3.12 -33.44
C VAL A 254 -19.04 -3.89 -34.76
N LEU A 255 -19.42 -5.16 -34.72
CA LEU A 255 -19.49 -6.04 -35.89
C LEU A 255 -20.57 -5.59 -36.87
N ILE A 256 -20.16 -5.44 -38.13
CA ILE A 256 -21.01 -4.91 -39.22
C ILE A 256 -22.23 -5.77 -39.56
N ALA A 257 -23.27 -5.13 -40.09
CA ALA A 257 -24.56 -5.68 -40.49
C ALA A 257 -24.47 -6.97 -41.36
N ASN A 258 -23.38 -7.16 -42.10
CA ASN A 258 -23.12 -8.29 -42.97
C ASN A 258 -21.87 -9.12 -42.60
N ASN A 259 -21.37 -9.03 -41.36
CA ASN A 259 -20.20 -9.82 -40.89
C ASN A 259 -20.44 -11.33 -41.03
N ASN A 260 -21.70 -11.77 -41.02
CA ASN A 260 -22.09 -13.15 -41.30
C ASN A 260 -21.70 -13.70 -42.70
N LEU A 261 -21.19 -12.85 -43.61
CA LEU A 261 -20.71 -13.25 -44.94
C LEU A 261 -19.22 -13.64 -44.97
N ILE A 262 -18.48 -13.33 -43.90
CA ILE A 262 -17.02 -13.54 -43.78
C ILE A 262 -16.66 -14.53 -42.65
N ILE A 263 -17.66 -15.22 -42.09
CA ILE A 263 -17.49 -16.39 -41.22
C ILE A 263 -17.56 -17.63 -42.12
N TYR A 264 -16.40 -18.16 -42.51
CA TYR A 264 -16.31 -19.28 -43.45
C TYR A 264 -16.48 -20.61 -42.71
N THR A 265 -17.18 -21.58 -43.31
CA THR A 265 -17.47 -22.89 -42.67
C THR A 265 -16.68 -24.06 -43.26
N ASN A 266 -15.70 -23.80 -44.14
CA ASN A 266 -14.92 -24.84 -44.82
C ASN A 266 -13.57 -24.28 -45.35
N GLY A 267 -12.47 -24.62 -44.69
CA GLY A 267 -11.12 -24.13 -45.00
C GLY A 267 -10.55 -24.63 -46.33
N SER A 268 -11.15 -25.68 -46.92
CA SER A 268 -10.81 -26.09 -48.30
C SER A 268 -11.41 -25.16 -49.38
N THR A 269 -12.19 -24.15 -48.99
CA THR A 269 -12.93 -23.25 -49.91
C THR A 269 -12.95 -21.78 -49.47
N ASP A 270 -12.32 -21.44 -48.35
CA ASP A 270 -12.17 -20.05 -47.92
C ASP A 270 -10.96 -19.37 -48.60
N PRO A 271 -10.78 -18.04 -48.46
CA PRO A 271 -9.73 -17.31 -49.16
C PRO A 271 -8.38 -17.25 -48.42
N TYR A 272 -8.22 -17.97 -47.30
CA TYR A 272 -7.11 -17.82 -46.35
C TYR A 272 -6.12 -18.99 -46.37
N THR A 273 -4.87 -18.68 -46.03
CA THR A 273 -3.83 -19.68 -45.74
C THR A 273 -3.70 -19.80 -44.22
N ASN A 274 -4.64 -20.52 -43.57
CA ASN A 274 -4.85 -20.58 -42.11
C ASN A 274 -3.60 -20.71 -41.23
N ASN A 275 -2.49 -21.24 -41.75
CA ASN A 275 -1.24 -21.47 -41.02
C ASN A 275 -0.12 -20.45 -41.35
N ASN A 276 -0.41 -19.31 -41.98
CA ASN A 276 0.57 -18.28 -42.33
C ASN A 276 -0.01 -16.85 -42.22
N GLY A 277 0.25 -16.17 -41.11
CA GLY A 277 -0.33 -14.86 -40.81
C GLY A 277 0.06 -13.76 -41.81
N SER A 278 1.34 -13.69 -42.19
CA SER A 278 1.86 -12.69 -43.13
C SER A 278 1.21 -12.78 -44.52
N THR A 279 0.82 -13.99 -44.95
CA THR A 279 0.01 -14.20 -46.17
C THR A 279 -1.47 -13.85 -45.93
N MET A 280 -2.02 -14.20 -44.75
CA MET A 280 -3.40 -13.91 -44.39
C MET A 280 -3.71 -12.41 -44.32
N LEU A 281 -2.74 -11.54 -44.00
CA LEU A 281 -2.92 -10.07 -44.09
C LEU A 281 -3.39 -9.62 -45.47
N GLY A 282 -2.65 -9.99 -46.52
CA GLY A 282 -2.96 -9.62 -47.90
C GLY A 282 -4.25 -10.27 -48.42
N GLN A 283 -4.51 -11.52 -47.99
CA GLN A 283 -5.77 -12.22 -48.24
C GLN A 283 -6.96 -11.51 -47.57
N ASN A 284 -6.84 -11.07 -46.31
CA ASN A 284 -7.92 -10.42 -45.59
C ASN A 284 -8.26 -9.05 -46.18
N ILE A 285 -7.25 -8.23 -46.50
CA ILE A 285 -7.45 -6.95 -47.18
C ILE A 285 -8.17 -7.16 -48.53
N SER A 286 -7.76 -8.16 -49.31
CA SER A 286 -8.39 -8.48 -50.60
C SER A 286 -9.83 -9.01 -50.42
N ASN A 287 -10.05 -9.87 -49.44
CA ASN A 287 -11.33 -10.51 -49.18
C ASN A 287 -12.38 -9.53 -48.66
N LEU A 288 -12.05 -8.75 -47.62
CA LEU A 288 -12.95 -7.76 -47.05
C LEU A 288 -13.24 -6.62 -48.05
N SER A 289 -12.26 -6.23 -48.88
CA SER A 289 -12.48 -5.32 -50.01
C SER A 289 -13.54 -5.84 -51.00
N SER A 290 -13.61 -7.16 -51.20
CA SER A 290 -14.44 -7.83 -52.21
C SER A 290 -15.85 -8.19 -51.69
N VAL A 291 -15.93 -8.80 -50.51
CA VAL A 291 -17.19 -9.33 -49.92
C VAL A 291 -17.97 -8.26 -49.15
N ILE A 292 -17.27 -7.38 -48.45
CA ILE A 292 -17.87 -6.35 -47.60
C ILE A 292 -17.86 -4.98 -48.30
N GLY A 293 -16.74 -4.63 -48.93
CA GLY A 293 -16.52 -3.34 -49.59
C GLY A 293 -15.96 -2.27 -48.63
N ASN A 294 -14.87 -1.60 -49.04
CA ASN A 294 -14.04 -0.76 -48.16
C ASN A 294 -14.71 0.51 -47.56
N ALA A 295 -15.93 0.85 -47.95
CA ALA A 295 -16.71 1.93 -47.30
C ALA A 295 -17.50 1.44 -46.07
N ASN A 296 -17.72 0.14 -45.96
CA ASN A 296 -18.71 -0.44 -45.04
C ASN A 296 -18.12 -0.87 -43.68
N PHE A 297 -16.80 -0.76 -43.50
CA PHE A 297 -16.09 -1.06 -42.25
C PHE A 297 -14.92 -0.09 -42.04
N ASP A 298 -14.40 -0.04 -40.81
CA ASP A 298 -13.43 0.95 -40.32
C ASP A 298 -12.13 0.30 -39.83
N ILE A 299 -12.26 -0.90 -39.26
CA ILE A 299 -11.20 -1.86 -38.94
C ILE A 299 -11.63 -3.24 -39.45
N GLY A 300 -10.69 -4.06 -39.89
CA GLY A 300 -10.94 -5.45 -40.29
C GLY A 300 -9.81 -6.36 -39.82
N HIS A 301 -10.19 -7.59 -39.47
CA HIS A 301 -9.32 -8.57 -38.84
C HIS A 301 -9.75 -9.99 -39.29
N VAL A 302 -8.93 -11.02 -39.10
CA VAL A 302 -9.33 -12.42 -39.31
C VAL A 302 -8.84 -13.31 -38.16
N PHE A 303 -9.72 -14.19 -37.68
CA PHE A 303 -9.36 -15.24 -36.72
C PHE A 303 -9.17 -16.59 -37.41
N SER A 304 -8.10 -17.30 -37.02
CA SER A 304 -7.66 -18.58 -37.58
C SER A 304 -7.28 -19.59 -36.48
N THR A 305 -7.00 -20.85 -36.83
CA THR A 305 -6.43 -21.84 -35.88
C THR A 305 -4.90 -21.92 -35.93
N GLY A 306 -4.25 -20.97 -36.60
CA GLY A 306 -2.80 -20.92 -36.75
C GLY A 306 -2.33 -19.64 -37.42
N GLY A 307 -1.04 -19.56 -37.72
CA GLY A 307 -0.43 -18.41 -38.39
C GLY A 307 0.09 -17.29 -37.47
N GLY A 308 -0.10 -17.39 -36.16
CA GLY A 308 0.43 -16.44 -35.17
C GLY A 308 -0.39 -15.17 -35.04
N GLY A 309 0.25 -14.09 -34.59
CA GLY A 309 -0.27 -12.73 -34.60
C GLY A 309 0.47 -11.91 -35.66
N VAL A 310 -0.25 -11.20 -36.53
CA VAL A 310 0.37 -10.30 -37.51
C VAL A 310 -0.56 -9.13 -37.80
N ALA A 311 -0.04 -7.90 -37.72
CA ALA A 311 -0.81 -6.68 -37.98
C ALA A 311 0.00 -5.59 -38.70
N TYR A 312 -0.71 -4.70 -39.41
CA TYR A 312 -0.14 -3.43 -39.87
C TYR A 312 -0.29 -2.35 -38.79
N LEU A 313 0.83 -1.71 -38.42
CA LEU A 313 0.83 -0.62 -37.45
C LEU A 313 0.03 0.60 -37.96
N GLY A 314 -0.93 1.07 -37.15
CA GLY A 314 -1.69 2.30 -37.43
C GLY A 314 -2.55 2.23 -38.69
N CYS A 315 -3.15 1.07 -38.98
CA CYS A 315 -3.93 0.85 -40.20
C CYS A 315 -5.42 1.17 -40.10
N VAL A 316 -6.00 1.40 -38.91
CA VAL A 316 -7.44 1.74 -38.80
C VAL A 316 -7.78 3.00 -39.61
N CYS A 317 -8.94 2.99 -40.27
CA CYS A 317 -9.39 3.97 -41.27
C CYS A 317 -8.56 4.08 -42.58
N THR A 318 -7.43 3.37 -42.77
CA THR A 318 -6.60 3.48 -43.99
C THR A 318 -7.07 2.55 -45.12
N SER A 319 -6.29 2.48 -46.21
CA SER A 319 -6.42 1.47 -47.28
C SER A 319 -6.12 0.03 -46.82
N SER A 320 -5.32 -0.15 -45.77
CA SER A 320 -4.87 -1.43 -45.23
C SER A 320 -5.55 -1.80 -43.91
N LYS A 321 -6.60 -1.09 -43.50
CA LYS A 321 -7.39 -1.31 -42.26
C LYS A 321 -7.90 -2.72 -42.00
N ALA A 322 -7.90 -3.59 -43.01
CA ALA A 322 -8.21 -5.03 -42.91
C ALA A 322 -7.00 -5.92 -42.57
N GLY A 323 -5.82 -5.32 -42.38
CA GLY A 323 -4.56 -6.00 -42.08
C GLY A 323 -4.35 -6.23 -40.58
N GLY A 324 -5.13 -7.16 -40.03
CA GLY A 324 -4.87 -7.79 -38.74
C GLY A 324 -5.25 -9.27 -38.80
N VAL A 325 -4.45 -10.11 -38.18
CA VAL A 325 -4.59 -11.57 -38.15
C VAL A 325 -4.27 -12.06 -36.74
N THR A 326 -5.11 -12.92 -36.18
CA THR A 326 -4.81 -13.64 -34.93
C THR A 326 -5.20 -15.10 -35.04
N GLY A 327 -4.27 -16.02 -34.75
CA GLY A 327 -4.57 -17.46 -34.77
C GLY A 327 -3.85 -18.29 -33.73
N SER A 328 -4.62 -19.21 -33.12
CA SER A 328 -4.16 -20.17 -32.11
C SER A 328 -4.77 -21.55 -32.38
N PRO A 329 -4.03 -22.66 -32.20
CA PRO A 329 -4.58 -24.02 -32.30
C PRO A 329 -5.75 -24.30 -31.34
N SER A 330 -5.81 -23.57 -30.22
CA SER A 330 -6.96 -23.48 -29.33
C SER A 330 -7.28 -21.99 -29.13
N PRO A 331 -8.19 -21.41 -29.94
CA PRO A 331 -8.44 -19.97 -29.97
C PRO A 331 -9.54 -19.57 -28.97
N VAL A 332 -9.31 -19.82 -27.68
CA VAL A 332 -10.25 -19.53 -26.58
C VAL A 332 -9.57 -18.95 -25.36
N GLY A 333 -10.35 -18.22 -24.56
CA GLY A 333 -9.96 -17.75 -23.24
C GLY A 333 -8.97 -16.58 -23.28
N ASP A 334 -8.66 -16.10 -22.07
CA ASP A 334 -7.79 -14.95 -21.80
C ASP A 334 -6.47 -14.88 -22.61
N PRO A 335 -5.72 -15.96 -22.89
CA PRO A 335 -4.51 -15.86 -23.73
C PRO A 335 -4.82 -15.59 -25.21
N PHE A 336 -5.93 -16.09 -25.74
CA PHE A 336 -6.34 -15.74 -27.10
C PHE A 336 -6.90 -14.31 -27.13
N ASP A 337 -7.82 -14.01 -26.23
CA ASP A 337 -8.54 -12.73 -26.20
C ASP A 337 -7.62 -11.54 -25.84
N ILE A 338 -6.71 -11.70 -24.87
CA ILE A 338 -5.87 -10.63 -24.30
C ILE A 338 -4.40 -10.72 -24.71
N ASP A 339 -3.73 -11.88 -24.59
CA ASP A 339 -2.30 -11.96 -24.97
C ASP A 339 -2.11 -11.81 -26.49
N TYR A 340 -3.09 -12.22 -27.32
CA TYR A 340 -3.01 -12.13 -28.78
C TYR A 340 -3.96 -11.08 -29.40
N VAL A 341 -5.29 -11.25 -29.34
CA VAL A 341 -6.21 -10.39 -30.15
C VAL A 341 -6.15 -8.92 -29.73
N ALA A 342 -6.14 -8.64 -28.42
CA ALA A 342 -5.98 -7.28 -27.92
C ALA A 342 -4.61 -6.65 -28.25
N HIS A 343 -3.57 -7.47 -28.47
CA HIS A 343 -2.23 -7.06 -28.89
C HIS A 343 -2.20 -6.70 -30.38
N GLU A 344 -2.68 -7.59 -31.25
CA GLU A 344 -2.71 -7.36 -32.70
C GLU A 344 -3.63 -6.20 -33.10
N MET A 345 -4.79 -6.07 -32.44
CA MET A 345 -5.63 -4.87 -32.61
C MET A 345 -4.93 -3.62 -32.09
N GLY A 346 -4.06 -3.73 -31.07
CA GLY A 346 -3.28 -2.62 -30.51
C GLY A 346 -2.31 -2.05 -31.54
N HIS A 347 -1.68 -2.92 -32.33
CA HIS A 347 -0.93 -2.52 -33.52
C HIS A 347 -1.82 -1.84 -34.57
N GLN A 348 -3.00 -2.38 -34.88
CA GLN A 348 -3.92 -1.73 -35.84
C GLN A 348 -4.30 -0.31 -35.40
N PHE A 349 -4.46 -0.08 -34.08
CA PHE A 349 -4.67 1.23 -33.45
C PHE A 349 -3.39 2.04 -33.19
N GLY A 350 -2.20 1.56 -33.58
CA GLY A 350 -0.96 2.34 -33.66
C GLY A 350 0.05 2.15 -32.52
N ALA A 351 -0.18 1.26 -31.55
CA ALA A 351 0.79 0.99 -30.48
C ALA A 351 1.96 0.12 -30.93
N ASN A 352 3.17 0.47 -30.50
CA ASN A 352 4.37 -0.36 -30.64
C ASN A 352 4.61 -1.24 -29.41
N HIS A 353 5.49 -2.24 -29.57
CA HIS A 353 5.95 -3.12 -28.50
C HIS A 353 6.61 -2.38 -27.34
N THR A 354 6.32 -2.80 -26.10
CA THR A 354 6.77 -2.13 -24.88
C THR A 354 7.99 -2.77 -24.22
N PHE A 355 8.36 -3.99 -24.62
CA PHE A 355 9.38 -4.80 -23.96
C PHE A 355 10.82 -4.38 -24.31
N ASN A 356 11.78 -4.64 -23.42
CA ASN A 356 13.20 -4.32 -23.58
C ASN A 356 14.14 -5.55 -23.64
N GLY A 357 13.59 -6.76 -23.59
CA GLY A 357 14.30 -8.03 -23.64
C GLY A 357 14.96 -8.36 -24.98
N THR A 358 15.60 -9.54 -25.03
CA THR A 358 16.45 -9.99 -26.16
C THR A 358 16.45 -11.50 -26.44
N THR A 359 15.66 -12.32 -25.73
CA THR A 359 15.60 -13.79 -25.91
C THR A 359 14.25 -14.27 -26.46
N GLY A 360 14.26 -15.41 -27.17
CA GLY A 360 13.07 -15.96 -27.82
C GLY A 360 12.38 -14.95 -28.72
N SER A 361 11.07 -14.76 -28.55
CA SER A 361 10.29 -13.82 -29.36
C SER A 361 10.75 -12.36 -29.17
N CYS A 362 11.34 -12.00 -28.02
CA CYS A 362 11.95 -10.67 -27.81
C CYS A 362 13.25 -10.43 -28.60
N SER A 363 13.75 -11.43 -29.35
CA SER A 363 14.97 -11.29 -30.17
C SER A 363 14.68 -10.73 -31.56
N GLY A 364 15.73 -10.57 -32.39
CA GLY A 364 15.60 -10.07 -33.75
C GLY A 364 15.12 -8.62 -33.82
N ASN A 365 14.16 -8.35 -34.72
CA ASN A 365 13.68 -7.00 -35.01
C ASN A 365 12.42 -6.60 -34.21
N ASN A 366 11.90 -7.48 -33.35
CA ASN A 366 10.60 -7.27 -32.71
C ASN A 366 10.61 -6.13 -31.69
N ARG A 367 11.75 -5.85 -31.05
CA ARG A 367 11.88 -4.77 -30.05
C ARG A 367 11.89 -3.37 -30.69
N ASN A 368 10.85 -2.57 -30.47
CA ASN A 368 10.88 -1.14 -30.82
C ASN A 368 11.65 -0.33 -29.76
N ALA A 369 12.81 0.21 -30.14
CA ALA A 369 13.69 0.96 -29.24
C ALA A 369 13.12 2.29 -28.70
N SER A 370 12.06 2.81 -29.30
CA SER A 370 11.41 4.08 -28.93
C SER A 370 10.20 3.91 -27.98
N THR A 371 9.88 2.67 -27.61
CA THR A 371 8.78 2.30 -26.71
C THR A 371 9.16 1.20 -25.70
N ALA A 372 10.39 0.68 -25.76
CA ALA A 372 10.95 -0.36 -24.88
C ALA A 372 11.16 0.09 -23.42
N TYR A 373 10.07 0.43 -22.74
CA TYR A 373 10.00 0.92 -21.36
C TYR A 373 9.83 -0.21 -20.32
N GLU A 374 9.41 -1.42 -20.72
CA GLU A 374 9.23 -2.53 -19.79
C GLU A 374 10.45 -3.48 -19.78
N PRO A 375 10.96 -3.90 -18.61
CA PRO A 375 12.14 -4.77 -18.53
C PRO A 375 11.85 -6.20 -19.00
N GLY A 376 12.83 -6.85 -19.66
CA GLY A 376 12.69 -8.26 -20.09
C GLY A 376 11.54 -8.46 -21.07
N SER A 377 10.68 -9.46 -20.82
CA SER A 377 9.46 -9.69 -21.61
C SER A 377 8.44 -8.54 -21.55
N GLY A 378 8.52 -7.68 -20.53
CA GLY A 378 7.41 -6.83 -20.10
C GLY A 378 6.20 -7.62 -19.56
N SER A 379 5.12 -6.90 -19.31
CA SER A 379 3.97 -7.30 -18.49
C SER A 379 2.60 -6.81 -18.98
N THR A 380 2.53 -5.72 -19.77
CA THR A 380 1.24 -5.20 -20.32
C THR A 380 0.87 -5.83 -21.66
N ILE A 381 -0.32 -5.51 -22.21
CA ILE A 381 -0.82 -6.09 -23.47
C ILE A 381 0.20 -6.00 -24.61
N MET A 382 0.85 -4.85 -24.84
CA MET A 382 1.83 -4.66 -25.93
C MET A 382 3.24 -5.19 -25.60
N ALA A 383 3.37 -5.95 -24.52
CA ALA A 383 4.57 -6.69 -24.15
C ALA A 383 4.51 -8.14 -24.67
N TYR A 384 5.59 -8.88 -24.50
CA TYR A 384 5.75 -10.28 -24.94
C TYR A 384 5.78 -11.23 -23.72
N ALA A 385 4.78 -11.12 -22.84
CA ALA A 385 4.74 -11.86 -21.57
C ALA A 385 4.68 -13.39 -21.78
N GLY A 386 5.66 -14.09 -21.22
CA GLY A 386 5.74 -15.56 -21.21
C GLY A 386 6.31 -16.20 -22.48
N ILE A 387 6.92 -15.42 -23.38
CA ILE A 387 7.50 -15.91 -24.64
C ILE A 387 8.96 -15.44 -24.87
N CYS A 388 9.61 -14.91 -23.84
CA CYS A 388 10.99 -14.43 -23.87
C CYS A 388 11.87 -15.18 -22.85
N PRO A 389 12.13 -16.49 -23.08
CA PRO A 389 12.68 -17.42 -22.10
C PRO A 389 13.95 -16.91 -21.41
N GLY A 390 13.96 -17.04 -20.08
CA GLY A 390 15.02 -16.53 -19.21
C GLY A 390 14.96 -15.02 -18.95
N GLN A 391 13.99 -14.31 -19.53
CA GLN A 391 13.73 -12.87 -19.31
C GLN A 391 12.25 -12.58 -19.02
N ASP A 392 11.41 -13.61 -18.92
CA ASP A 392 9.97 -13.50 -18.64
C ASP A 392 9.66 -12.95 -17.25
N LEU A 393 8.83 -11.92 -17.21
CA LEU A 393 8.35 -11.29 -15.99
C LEU A 393 7.15 -12.04 -15.38
N GLN A 394 6.30 -12.60 -16.24
CA GLN A 394 5.03 -13.26 -15.94
C GLN A 394 4.58 -14.08 -17.16
N PRO A 395 3.76 -15.13 -17.01
CA PRO A 395 3.35 -16.00 -18.11
C PRO A 395 2.34 -15.35 -19.08
N HIS A 396 1.61 -14.32 -18.66
CA HIS A 396 0.52 -13.68 -19.40
C HIS A 396 0.57 -12.16 -19.27
N SER A 397 0.12 -11.46 -20.30
CA SER A 397 0.02 -10.00 -20.30
C SER A 397 -1.20 -9.59 -19.46
N ASP A 398 -1.02 -8.69 -18.50
CA ASP A 398 -2.14 -8.16 -17.72
C ASP A 398 -3.10 -7.35 -18.62
N PRO A 399 -4.43 -7.35 -18.36
CA PRO A 399 -5.45 -6.73 -19.22
C PRO A 399 -5.53 -5.21 -19.02
N TYR A 400 -4.42 -4.53 -19.29
CA TYR A 400 -4.27 -3.08 -19.35
C TYR A 400 -3.08 -2.72 -20.25
N PHE A 401 -3.05 -1.49 -20.77
CA PHE A 401 -1.95 -1.01 -21.62
C PHE A 401 -0.85 -0.33 -20.78
N HIS A 402 0.41 -0.35 -21.27
CA HIS A 402 1.47 0.49 -20.69
C HIS A 402 1.23 1.97 -21.06
N THR A 403 1.65 2.90 -20.20
CA THR A 403 1.50 4.36 -20.36
C THR A 403 1.95 4.93 -21.72
N VAL A 404 2.84 4.23 -22.44
CA VAL A 404 3.26 4.58 -23.83
C VAL A 404 2.24 4.17 -24.90
N SER A 405 1.56 3.04 -24.73
CA SER A 405 0.64 2.50 -25.74
C SER A 405 -0.63 3.36 -25.83
N PHE A 406 -1.09 3.95 -24.71
CA PHE A 406 -2.10 5.01 -24.76
C PHE A 406 -1.62 6.23 -25.53
N ASP A 407 -0.39 6.71 -25.30
CA ASP A 407 0.14 7.89 -26.00
C ASP A 407 0.04 7.68 -27.52
N GLU A 408 0.43 6.50 -28.00
CA GLU A 408 0.39 6.18 -29.43
C GLU A 408 -1.03 5.93 -29.95
N MET A 409 -1.86 5.13 -29.27
CA MET A 409 -3.24 4.83 -29.67
C MET A 409 -4.16 6.04 -29.59
N VAL A 410 -4.08 6.82 -28.52
CA VAL A 410 -4.92 8.02 -28.31
C VAL A 410 -4.46 9.15 -29.23
N ALA A 411 -3.16 9.34 -29.49
CA ALA A 411 -2.73 10.30 -30.50
C ALA A 411 -3.19 9.91 -31.91
N PHE A 412 -3.09 8.63 -32.28
CA PHE A 412 -3.56 8.12 -33.58
C PHE A 412 -5.08 8.21 -33.76
N THR A 413 -5.86 7.88 -32.73
CA THR A 413 -7.33 7.92 -32.78
C THR A 413 -7.93 9.30 -32.51
N ASN A 414 -7.21 10.24 -31.88
CA ASN A 414 -7.65 11.64 -31.74
C ASN A 414 -7.23 12.53 -32.92
N PHE A 415 -6.00 12.36 -33.43
CA PHE A 415 -5.35 13.34 -34.32
C PHE A 415 -4.75 12.74 -35.60
N GLY A 416 -4.53 11.42 -35.63
CA GLY A 416 -4.10 10.69 -36.83
C GLY A 416 -5.25 10.18 -37.68
N SER A 417 -4.90 9.36 -38.67
CA SER A 417 -5.84 8.71 -39.59
C SER A 417 -6.92 7.90 -38.89
N GLY A 418 -6.62 7.31 -37.72
CA GLY A 418 -7.59 6.57 -36.90
C GLY A 418 -8.77 7.41 -36.41
N ASN A 419 -8.70 8.74 -36.44
CA ASN A 419 -9.85 9.62 -36.16
C ASN A 419 -10.78 9.78 -37.37
N GLY A 420 -10.35 9.41 -38.58
CA GLY A 420 -11.01 9.77 -39.85
C GLY A 420 -12.29 9.01 -40.21
N CYS A 421 -12.64 7.96 -39.46
CA CYS A 421 -13.81 7.12 -39.73
C CYS A 421 -14.62 6.72 -38.49
N ALA A 422 -14.18 7.09 -37.28
CA ALA A 422 -14.85 6.72 -36.04
C ALA A 422 -16.18 7.46 -35.85
N SER A 423 -17.21 6.77 -35.37
CA SER A 423 -18.39 7.42 -34.79
C SER A 423 -18.05 7.89 -33.38
N SER A 424 -18.25 9.18 -33.07
CA SER A 424 -17.96 9.76 -31.76
C SER A 424 -19.23 10.01 -30.96
N THR A 425 -19.35 9.37 -29.79
CA THR A 425 -20.48 9.51 -28.88
C THR A 425 -20.01 10.15 -27.57
N SER A 426 -20.74 11.15 -27.06
CA SER A 426 -20.42 11.72 -25.75
C SER A 426 -20.92 10.81 -24.62
N THR A 427 -20.06 10.58 -23.64
CA THR A 427 -20.24 9.59 -22.58
C THR A 427 -20.85 10.18 -21.30
N GLY A 428 -20.93 11.51 -21.20
CA GLY A 428 -21.21 12.23 -19.96
C GLY A 428 -20.06 12.18 -18.93
N ASN A 429 -18.92 11.59 -19.29
CA ASN A 429 -17.79 11.38 -18.40
C ASN A 429 -16.71 12.47 -18.53
N SER A 430 -15.83 12.55 -17.53
CA SER A 430 -14.66 13.43 -17.50
C SER A 430 -13.42 12.61 -17.16
N ALA A 431 -12.24 13.01 -17.63
CA ALA A 431 -11.00 12.39 -17.16
C ALA A 431 -10.73 12.73 -15.69
N PRO A 432 -10.10 11.82 -14.92
CA PRO A 432 -9.50 12.19 -13.64
C PRO A 432 -8.40 13.25 -13.86
N THR A 433 -8.10 14.04 -12.83
CA THR A 433 -6.99 15.01 -12.83
C THR A 433 -5.85 14.49 -11.98
N VAL A 434 -4.69 14.21 -12.58
CA VAL A 434 -3.54 13.58 -11.89
C VAL A 434 -2.50 14.59 -11.39
N ASN A 435 -2.03 14.39 -10.16
CA ASN A 435 -1.00 15.19 -9.51
C ASN A 435 0.14 14.32 -8.97
N VAL A 436 1.38 14.78 -9.13
CA VAL A 436 2.61 14.11 -8.70
C VAL A 436 3.49 15.08 -7.88
N PRO A 437 4.35 14.57 -6.97
CA PRO A 437 5.20 15.42 -6.13
C PRO A 437 6.29 16.15 -6.94
N ALA A 438 6.87 17.18 -6.33
CA ALA A 438 8.01 17.90 -6.92
C ALA A 438 9.25 16.98 -7.02
N GLY A 439 9.84 16.89 -8.21
CA GLY A 439 10.99 16.03 -8.50
C GLY A 439 12.34 16.75 -8.53
N GLY A 440 13.30 16.17 -9.25
CA GLY A 440 14.63 16.74 -9.51
C GLY A 440 15.69 16.55 -8.43
N PHE A 441 15.30 16.09 -7.24
CA PHE A 441 16.21 15.72 -6.15
C PHE A 441 16.97 14.41 -6.44
N TYR A 442 17.85 14.00 -5.51
CA TYR A 442 18.62 12.75 -5.60
C TYR A 442 18.24 11.76 -4.49
N ILE A 443 18.26 10.46 -4.79
CA ILE A 443 18.23 9.35 -3.83
C ILE A 443 19.58 8.61 -3.81
N PRO A 444 19.96 7.94 -2.71
CA PRO A 444 21.06 6.99 -2.70
C PRO A 444 20.80 5.78 -3.60
N LYS A 445 21.87 5.19 -4.15
CA LYS A 445 21.81 3.90 -4.84
C LYS A 445 21.42 2.75 -3.90
N SER A 446 20.97 1.63 -4.46
CA SER A 446 20.73 0.36 -3.76
C SER A 446 19.88 0.50 -2.49
N THR A 447 18.95 1.46 -2.47
CA THR A 447 18.13 1.83 -1.30
C THR A 447 16.65 1.81 -1.69
N PRO A 448 15.75 1.21 -0.90
CA PRO A 448 14.30 1.25 -1.13
C PRO A 448 13.74 2.68 -1.22
N PHE A 449 12.70 2.84 -2.03
CA PHE A 449 11.96 4.11 -2.12
C PHE A 449 10.48 3.89 -2.39
N SER A 450 9.67 4.91 -2.12
CA SER A 450 8.23 4.91 -2.42
C SER A 450 7.76 6.25 -2.94
N ILE A 451 7.10 6.24 -4.10
CA ILE A 451 6.52 7.44 -4.71
C ILE A 451 5.01 7.44 -4.48
N THR A 452 4.46 8.60 -4.15
CA THR A 452 3.03 8.79 -3.86
C THR A 452 2.51 9.95 -4.68
N GLY A 453 1.42 9.75 -5.42
CA GLY A 453 0.72 10.80 -6.15
C GLY A 453 -0.64 11.12 -5.53
N SER A 454 -1.50 11.77 -6.31
CA SER A 454 -2.91 11.93 -5.98
C SER A 454 -3.72 12.19 -7.25
N ALA A 455 -5.03 11.94 -7.21
CA ALA A 455 -5.94 12.30 -8.29
C ALA A 455 -7.32 12.63 -7.75
N THR A 456 -8.08 13.39 -8.53
CA THR A 456 -9.50 13.69 -8.28
C THR A 456 -10.30 13.43 -9.54
N ASP A 457 -11.41 12.72 -9.41
CA ASP A 457 -12.34 12.49 -10.50
C ASP A 457 -13.50 13.51 -10.48
N PRO A 458 -13.82 14.20 -11.60
CA PRO A 458 -14.91 15.19 -11.64
C PRO A 458 -16.32 14.59 -11.55
N ASN A 459 -16.50 13.32 -11.89
CA ASN A 459 -17.78 12.62 -11.91
C ASN A 459 -18.06 11.86 -10.59
N GLY A 460 -17.04 11.65 -9.75
CA GLY A 460 -17.11 10.92 -8.47
C GLY A 460 -16.80 9.43 -8.58
N ASP A 461 -16.32 8.98 -9.74
CA ASP A 461 -16.02 7.59 -10.05
C ASP A 461 -14.81 7.05 -9.26
N ALA A 462 -14.57 5.74 -9.35
CA ALA A 462 -13.65 5.01 -8.46
C ALA A 462 -12.24 4.91 -9.07
N VAL A 463 -11.36 5.86 -8.76
CA VAL A 463 -10.04 5.91 -9.41
C VAL A 463 -9.05 4.83 -8.96
N THR A 464 -8.25 4.33 -9.92
CA THR A 464 -7.15 3.39 -9.71
C THR A 464 -5.83 3.98 -10.25
N PHE A 465 -4.74 3.68 -9.56
CA PHE A 465 -3.42 4.27 -9.76
C PHE A 465 -2.44 3.21 -10.26
N CYS A 466 -1.75 3.48 -11.37
CA CYS A 466 -0.63 2.67 -11.87
C CYS A 466 0.62 3.55 -11.98
N TRP A 467 1.69 3.16 -11.29
CA TRP A 467 2.98 3.83 -11.35
C TRP A 467 3.94 3.00 -12.20
N GLU A 468 4.46 3.58 -13.28
CA GLU A 468 5.18 2.89 -14.37
C GLU A 468 6.54 3.55 -14.61
N GLU A 469 7.62 2.78 -14.81
CA GLU A 469 8.92 3.36 -15.20
C GLU A 469 8.85 3.87 -16.64
N PHE A 470 9.46 5.02 -16.90
CA PHE A 470 9.40 5.71 -18.18
C PHE A 470 10.77 6.18 -18.67
N ASP A 471 11.79 5.34 -18.45
CA ASP A 471 13.13 5.50 -19.01
C ASP A 471 13.36 4.54 -20.19
N LEU A 472 13.99 5.05 -21.25
CA LEU A 472 14.49 4.24 -22.37
C LEU A 472 15.99 3.99 -22.22
N GLY A 473 16.44 2.82 -22.67
CA GLY A 473 17.86 2.50 -22.71
C GLY A 473 18.24 1.33 -23.61
N PRO A 474 19.45 0.77 -23.42
CA PRO A 474 19.91 -0.42 -24.13
C PRO A 474 18.98 -1.62 -23.93
N ALA A 475 18.81 -2.43 -24.97
CA ALA A 475 18.19 -3.76 -24.87
C ALA A 475 19.05 -4.68 -23.98
N GLY A 476 18.43 -5.55 -23.19
CA GLY A 476 19.18 -6.48 -22.34
C GLY A 476 18.35 -7.32 -21.38
N ALA A 477 19.02 -8.24 -20.68
CA ALA A 477 18.39 -9.07 -19.68
C ALA A 477 17.98 -8.23 -18.44
N PRO A 478 16.77 -8.41 -17.91
CA PRO A 478 16.23 -7.60 -16.81
C PRO A 478 16.98 -7.78 -15.48
N GLY A 479 17.77 -8.86 -15.34
CA GLY A 479 18.66 -9.09 -14.20
C GLY A 479 19.98 -8.31 -14.24
N SER A 480 20.37 -7.76 -15.40
CA SER A 480 21.66 -7.09 -15.63
C SER A 480 21.52 -5.80 -16.45
N PRO A 481 20.72 -4.81 -16.02
CA PRO A 481 20.44 -3.59 -16.77
C PRO A 481 21.66 -2.66 -16.87
N SER A 482 21.80 -1.98 -18.01
CA SER A 482 22.89 -1.02 -18.27
C SER A 482 22.36 0.35 -18.72
N GLY A 483 23.04 1.43 -18.34
CA GLY A 483 22.60 2.80 -18.61
C GLY A 483 21.20 3.07 -18.02
N ASN A 484 20.32 3.66 -18.83
CA ASN A 484 18.93 3.91 -18.46
C ASN A 484 17.97 2.81 -18.96
N ALA A 485 18.45 1.56 -19.18
CA ALA A 485 17.55 0.44 -19.43
C ALA A 485 16.56 0.30 -18.26
N PRO A 486 15.26 0.05 -18.50
CA PRO A 486 14.27 -0.07 -17.43
C PRO A 486 14.59 -1.21 -16.46
N ILE A 487 14.25 -1.00 -15.19
CA ILE A 487 14.60 -1.88 -14.05
C ILE A 487 13.39 -2.23 -13.17
N PHE A 488 12.28 -1.51 -13.33
CA PHE A 488 10.99 -1.72 -12.69
C PHE A 488 9.90 -2.02 -13.71
N ARG A 489 9.24 -3.15 -13.54
CA ARG A 489 8.10 -3.62 -14.32
C ARG A 489 6.83 -2.83 -14.04
N SER A 490 5.82 -3.01 -14.88
CA SER A 490 4.46 -2.57 -14.55
C SER A 490 3.76 -3.58 -13.61
N TRP A 491 2.68 -3.13 -12.98
CA TRP A 491 1.78 -3.95 -12.15
C TRP A 491 0.34 -3.43 -12.30
N ASN A 492 -0.64 -4.33 -12.15
CA ASN A 492 -2.07 -4.00 -12.22
C ASN A 492 -2.43 -2.72 -11.42
N PRO A 493 -3.27 -1.82 -11.99
CA PRO A 493 -3.72 -0.61 -11.31
C PRO A 493 -4.30 -0.89 -9.92
N SER A 494 -3.85 -0.13 -8.91
CA SER A 494 -4.20 -0.36 -7.51
C SER A 494 -5.04 0.78 -6.93
N THR A 495 -5.71 0.53 -5.80
CA THR A 495 -6.41 1.58 -5.04
C THR A 495 -5.47 2.48 -4.22
N SER A 496 -4.19 2.12 -4.10
CA SER A 496 -3.15 2.90 -3.43
C SER A 496 -2.51 3.91 -4.39
N PRO A 497 -2.44 5.21 -4.05
CA PRO A 497 -1.67 6.19 -4.81
C PRO A 497 -0.15 6.07 -4.60
N THR A 498 0.28 5.19 -3.67
CA THR A 498 1.68 4.91 -3.33
C THR A 498 2.15 3.59 -3.95
N ARG A 499 3.27 3.61 -4.68
CA ARG A 499 4.03 2.40 -5.06
C ARG A 499 5.37 2.37 -4.32
N TYR A 500 5.71 1.19 -3.79
CA TYR A 500 7.00 0.86 -3.18
C TYR A 500 7.91 0.17 -4.20
N PHE A 501 9.22 0.40 -4.09
CA PHE A 501 10.24 -0.13 -5.00
C PHE A 501 11.42 -0.77 -4.21
N PRO A 502 11.59 -2.10 -4.27
CA PRO A 502 10.61 -3.10 -4.73
C PRO A 502 9.27 -3.05 -3.98
N ARG A 503 8.27 -3.77 -4.50
CA ARG A 503 6.98 -3.98 -3.81
C ARG A 503 7.18 -4.30 -2.32
N LEU A 504 6.36 -3.69 -1.46
CA LEU A 504 6.48 -3.79 0.00
C LEU A 504 6.59 -5.25 0.49
N GLN A 505 5.77 -6.17 -0.03
CA GLN A 505 5.84 -7.58 0.36
C GLN A 505 7.17 -8.26 0.01
N ASN A 506 7.89 -7.79 -1.01
CA ASN A 506 9.22 -8.30 -1.32
C ASN A 506 10.27 -7.75 -0.35
N LEU A 507 10.19 -6.46 0.02
CA LEU A 507 11.00 -5.83 1.07
C LEU A 507 10.82 -6.53 2.42
N LEU A 508 9.58 -6.72 2.88
CA LEU A 508 9.29 -7.31 4.21
C LEU A 508 9.81 -8.75 4.36
N ASN A 509 9.82 -9.51 3.26
CA ASN A 509 10.30 -10.88 3.18
C ASN A 509 11.78 -11.00 2.76
N ASN A 510 12.48 -9.88 2.53
CA ASN A 510 13.87 -9.83 2.05
C ASN A 510 14.10 -10.61 0.72
N THR A 511 13.17 -10.46 -0.23
CA THR A 511 13.17 -11.14 -1.53
C THR A 511 13.28 -10.14 -2.68
N THR A 512 13.68 -10.62 -3.86
CA THR A 512 13.64 -9.85 -5.12
C THR A 512 12.81 -10.59 -6.16
N VAL A 513 12.29 -9.84 -7.14
CA VAL A 513 11.53 -10.36 -8.28
C VAL A 513 12.17 -9.81 -9.56
N ILE A 514 12.09 -10.58 -10.64
CA ILE A 514 12.55 -10.14 -11.96
C ILE A 514 11.79 -8.88 -12.41
N GLY A 515 12.53 -7.85 -12.82
CA GLY A 515 11.97 -6.52 -13.09
C GLY A 515 11.60 -5.72 -11.83
N GLU A 516 12.20 -5.98 -10.67
CA GLU A 516 12.10 -5.14 -9.47
C GLU A 516 13.51 -4.91 -8.87
N LEU A 517 14.41 -4.25 -9.63
CA LEU A 517 15.80 -4.03 -9.20
C LEU A 517 16.03 -2.63 -8.64
N LEU A 518 16.67 -2.55 -7.46
CA LEU A 518 17.16 -1.28 -6.92
C LEU A 518 18.30 -0.71 -7.79
N PRO A 519 18.29 0.60 -8.10
CA PRO A 519 19.29 1.21 -8.97
C PRO A 519 20.66 1.25 -8.28
N SER A 520 21.66 0.57 -8.85
CA SER A 520 22.97 0.34 -8.20
C SER A 520 24.07 1.32 -8.60
N TYR A 521 23.77 2.30 -9.46
CA TYR A 521 24.70 3.30 -10.00
C TYR A 521 23.97 4.62 -10.32
N THR A 522 24.75 5.67 -10.62
CA THR A 522 24.21 6.99 -11.02
C THR A 522 23.38 6.87 -12.30
N ARG A 523 22.08 7.17 -12.21
CA ARG A 523 21.16 7.29 -13.36
C ARG A 523 20.04 8.29 -13.02
N ALA A 524 19.38 8.83 -14.04
CA ALA A 524 18.05 9.39 -13.83
C ALA A 524 17.05 8.24 -13.62
N LEU A 525 15.95 8.53 -12.93
CA LEU A 525 14.76 7.71 -12.93
C LEU A 525 13.52 8.56 -13.22
N THR A 526 12.79 8.16 -14.25
CA THR A 526 11.56 8.77 -14.73
C THR A 526 10.42 7.81 -14.50
N PHE A 527 9.35 8.27 -13.88
CA PHE A 527 8.13 7.49 -13.68
C PHE A 527 6.92 8.26 -14.22
N ARG A 528 5.88 7.53 -14.60
CA ARG A 528 4.55 8.10 -14.85
C ARG A 528 3.54 7.50 -13.89
N LEU A 529 2.65 8.34 -13.40
CA LEU A 529 1.42 7.93 -12.73
C LEU A 529 0.29 8.00 -13.76
N THR A 530 -0.20 6.83 -14.19
CA THR A 530 -1.40 6.69 -15.01
C THR A 530 -2.58 6.39 -14.10
N VAL A 531 -3.67 7.17 -14.20
CA VAL A 531 -4.87 7.02 -13.37
C VAL A 531 -6.09 6.79 -14.24
N ARG A 532 -6.93 5.84 -13.84
CA ARG A 532 -8.15 5.42 -14.54
C ARG A 532 -9.34 5.57 -13.62
N ASP A 533 -10.49 6.01 -14.13
CA ASP A 533 -11.78 5.96 -13.41
C ASP A 533 -12.46 4.57 -13.45
N ASN A 534 -11.98 3.69 -14.32
CA ASN A 534 -12.46 2.32 -14.57
C ASN A 534 -13.87 2.23 -15.18
N LYS A 535 -14.35 3.30 -15.82
CA LYS A 535 -15.70 3.39 -16.39
C LYS A 535 -15.82 2.62 -17.71
N MET A 536 -16.85 1.78 -17.84
CA MET A 536 -17.21 1.13 -19.10
C MET A 536 -17.91 2.09 -20.07
N GLY A 537 -17.84 1.83 -21.38
CA GLY A 537 -18.40 2.72 -22.39
C GLY A 537 -17.73 4.11 -22.51
N GLY A 538 -16.59 4.35 -21.85
CA GLY A 538 -15.97 5.69 -21.86
C GLY A 538 -15.00 5.95 -20.72
N GLY A 539 -14.00 5.08 -20.53
CA GLY A 539 -13.02 5.17 -19.46
C GLY A 539 -12.16 6.43 -19.56
N GLY A 540 -12.17 7.21 -18.49
CA GLY A 540 -11.34 8.39 -18.28
C GLY A 540 -9.97 8.00 -17.78
N VAL A 541 -8.94 8.27 -18.59
CA VAL A 541 -7.54 8.03 -18.27
C VAL A 541 -6.76 9.34 -18.44
N ASP A 542 -6.01 9.72 -17.41
CA ASP A 542 -5.06 10.83 -17.40
C ASP A 542 -3.74 10.38 -16.76
N ARG A 543 -2.65 11.13 -16.99
CA ARG A 543 -1.33 10.77 -16.46
C ARG A 543 -0.39 11.96 -16.26
N ALA A 544 0.38 11.92 -15.17
CA ALA A 544 1.42 12.89 -14.88
C ALA A 544 2.80 12.22 -14.73
N GLN A 545 3.86 12.94 -15.07
CA GLN A 545 5.23 12.42 -15.10
C GLN A 545 6.08 12.99 -13.95
N PHE A 546 6.80 12.11 -13.26
CA PHE A 546 7.67 12.39 -12.14
C PHE A 546 9.11 11.99 -12.49
N GLN A 547 10.11 12.74 -12.04
CA GLN A 547 11.51 12.43 -12.32
C GLN A 547 12.41 12.83 -11.16
N PHE A 548 13.38 11.99 -10.84
CA PHE A 548 14.42 12.22 -9.85
C PHE A 548 15.73 11.56 -10.31
N ASN A 549 16.79 11.71 -9.52
CA ASN A 549 18.10 11.15 -9.82
C ASN A 549 18.53 10.13 -8.76
N VAL A 550 19.38 9.19 -9.15
CA VAL A 550 20.11 8.29 -8.24
C VAL A 550 21.55 8.76 -8.21
N ASP A 551 22.12 8.96 -7.01
CA ASP A 551 23.56 9.21 -6.85
C ASP A 551 24.31 7.90 -6.58
N GLY A 552 25.33 7.62 -7.39
CA GLY A 552 26.22 6.48 -7.26
C GLY A 552 27.25 6.58 -6.13
N ASN A 553 27.40 7.73 -5.48
CA ASN A 553 28.42 7.98 -4.43
C ASN A 553 27.87 7.87 -3.00
N SER A 554 26.55 7.94 -2.85
CA SER A 554 25.80 7.64 -1.63
C SER A 554 25.10 6.28 -1.74
N GLY A 555 24.65 5.76 -0.60
CA GLY A 555 23.97 4.48 -0.48
C GLY A 555 24.90 3.24 -0.43
N PRO A 556 24.37 2.08 -0.01
CA PRO A 556 22.98 1.87 0.42
C PRO A 556 22.71 2.46 1.80
N PHE A 557 21.59 3.16 1.95
CA PHE A 557 21.06 3.57 3.24
C PHE A 557 20.31 2.37 3.83
N VAL A 558 20.68 1.97 5.05
CA VAL A 558 20.28 0.66 5.61
C VAL A 558 20.07 0.79 7.12
N VAL A 559 18.92 0.36 7.64
CA VAL A 559 18.69 0.17 9.07
C VAL A 559 19.66 -0.92 9.54
N THR A 560 20.47 -0.64 10.57
CA THR A 560 21.45 -1.58 11.12
C THR A 560 20.98 -2.21 12.44
N SER A 561 20.20 -1.49 13.26
CA SER A 561 19.50 -2.04 14.43
C SER A 561 18.09 -1.45 14.57
N PRO A 562 17.05 -2.26 14.84
CA PRO A 562 17.07 -3.71 15.02
C PRO A 562 17.13 -4.44 13.67
N ASN A 563 17.72 -5.65 13.64
CA ASN A 563 17.83 -6.48 12.43
C ASN A 563 17.78 -7.99 12.69
N THR A 564 17.59 -8.38 13.94
CA THR A 564 17.43 -9.76 14.40
C THR A 564 16.20 -9.81 15.30
N ASN A 565 15.72 -11.00 15.65
CA ASN A 565 14.63 -11.15 16.62
C ASN A 565 15.12 -10.85 18.05
N VAL A 566 15.36 -9.56 18.33
CA VAL A 566 15.61 -9.02 19.66
C VAL A 566 14.30 -8.94 20.45
N SER A 567 14.40 -8.91 21.78
CA SER A 567 13.29 -8.61 22.67
C SER A 567 13.54 -7.26 23.32
N TRP A 568 12.71 -6.27 22.99
CA TRP A 568 12.71 -4.95 23.60
C TRP A 568 11.57 -4.86 24.62
N ALA A 569 11.79 -4.23 25.76
CA ALA A 569 10.74 -4.01 26.74
C ALA A 569 9.85 -2.83 26.29
N ALA A 570 8.54 -2.97 26.44
CA ALA A 570 7.64 -1.82 26.41
C ALA A 570 8.10 -0.74 27.40
N LEU A 571 7.82 0.52 27.08
CA LEU A 571 8.21 1.72 27.84
C LEU A 571 9.74 1.87 28.04
N SER A 572 10.57 1.14 27.31
CA SER A 572 12.03 1.28 27.35
C SER A 572 12.56 2.21 26.26
N THR A 573 13.63 2.94 26.57
CA THR A 573 14.45 3.60 25.56
C THR A 573 15.31 2.54 24.87
N GLN A 574 15.32 2.55 23.54
CA GLN A 574 16.10 1.64 22.70
C GLN A 574 16.75 2.44 21.57
N THR A 575 18.01 2.14 21.27
CA THR A 575 18.75 2.83 20.20
C THR A 575 18.44 2.17 18.84
N VAL A 576 17.78 2.92 17.96
CA VAL A 576 17.68 2.57 16.53
C VAL A 576 18.91 3.12 15.82
N THR A 577 19.55 2.31 14.97
CA THR A 577 20.74 2.73 14.21
C THR A 577 20.60 2.41 12.73
N TRP A 578 21.27 3.22 11.90
CA TRP A 578 21.28 3.07 10.44
C TRP A 578 22.61 3.55 9.83
N ASN A 579 22.93 3.03 8.64
CA ASN A 579 24.03 3.53 7.84
C ASN A 579 23.58 4.76 7.03
N VAL A 580 24.06 5.95 7.42
CA VAL A 580 23.80 7.21 6.72
C VAL A 580 24.29 7.18 5.26
N ALA A 581 25.36 6.45 4.96
CA ALA A 581 25.86 6.22 3.59
C ALA A 581 25.94 7.48 2.70
N ASN A 582 26.50 8.59 3.23
CA ASN A 582 26.60 9.92 2.58
C ASN A 582 25.26 10.59 2.20
N THR A 583 24.09 10.06 2.60
CA THR A 583 22.79 10.64 2.22
C THR A 583 22.53 12.04 2.79
N ASN A 584 23.15 12.39 3.91
CA ASN A 584 23.10 13.72 4.49
C ASN A 584 23.98 14.76 3.77
N ALA A 585 24.81 14.33 2.81
CA ALA A 585 25.65 15.19 1.98
C ALA A 585 25.01 15.47 0.61
N SER A 586 25.53 16.50 -0.07
CA SER A 586 25.18 16.78 -1.47
C SER A 586 25.62 15.62 -2.38
N PRO A 587 24.77 15.13 -3.30
CA PRO A 587 23.56 15.79 -3.80
C PRO A 587 22.23 15.32 -3.16
N VAL A 588 22.23 14.30 -2.29
CA VAL A 588 21.01 13.75 -1.67
C VAL A 588 20.44 14.70 -0.60
N ASN A 589 21.30 15.37 0.17
CA ASN A 589 20.97 16.43 1.13
C ASN A 589 19.89 16.07 2.16
N CYS A 590 19.75 14.79 2.51
CA CYS A 590 18.79 14.31 3.52
C CYS A 590 19.31 14.64 4.93
N ALA A 591 19.00 15.84 5.41
CA ALA A 591 19.49 16.33 6.71
C ALA A 591 18.91 15.57 7.91
N ASN A 592 17.64 15.12 7.82
CA ASN A 592 16.88 14.51 8.91
C ASN A 592 16.13 13.25 8.43
N VAL A 593 15.73 12.38 9.37
CA VAL A 593 14.92 11.19 9.15
C VAL A 593 13.69 11.14 10.07
N ASN A 594 12.71 10.31 9.73
CA ASN A 594 11.68 9.84 10.66
C ASN A 594 11.92 8.37 10.98
N ILE A 595 11.56 7.96 12.20
CA ILE A 595 11.64 6.58 12.66
C ILE A 595 10.24 6.11 13.00
N LEU A 596 9.77 5.08 12.32
CA LEU A 596 8.40 4.57 12.44
C LEU A 596 8.42 3.11 12.91
N LEU A 597 7.45 2.80 13.78
CA LEU A 597 7.17 1.46 14.27
C LEU A 597 5.96 0.88 13.56
N SER A 598 6.13 -0.34 13.08
CA SER A 598 5.05 -1.25 12.70
C SER A 598 4.87 -2.30 13.81
N THR A 599 3.63 -2.69 14.08
CA THR A 599 3.30 -3.84 14.94
C THR A 599 2.79 -5.06 14.16
N ASP A 600 2.60 -4.95 12.83
CA ASP A 600 1.89 -5.94 12.00
C ASP A 600 2.80 -6.66 10.97
N GLY A 601 4.11 -6.70 11.23
CA GLY A 601 5.11 -7.28 10.32
C GLY A 601 5.63 -6.31 9.24
N GLY A 602 5.22 -5.04 9.27
CA GLY A 602 5.67 -3.97 8.37
C GLY A 602 4.66 -3.61 7.28
N ASN A 603 3.43 -4.11 7.40
CA ASN A 603 2.35 -3.86 6.45
C ASN A 603 1.78 -2.45 6.62
N THR A 604 1.73 -1.93 7.85
CA THR A 604 1.35 -0.54 8.15
C THR A 604 2.35 0.13 9.10
N TRP A 605 2.41 1.46 9.05
CA TRP A 605 3.38 2.28 9.80
C TRP A 605 2.67 3.37 10.64
N PRO A 606 1.77 3.00 11.58
CA PRO A 606 0.89 3.95 12.25
C PRO A 606 1.56 4.73 13.40
N ILE A 607 2.70 4.25 13.91
CA ILE A 607 3.38 4.82 15.07
C ILE A 607 4.67 5.51 14.62
N VAL A 608 4.80 6.80 14.94
CA VAL A 608 6.05 7.56 14.79
C VAL A 608 6.76 7.55 16.14
N LEU A 609 7.99 7.04 16.19
CA LEU A 609 8.84 7.03 17.37
C LEU A 609 9.69 8.30 17.48
N ALA A 610 10.22 8.77 16.35
CA ALA A 610 10.93 10.04 16.22
C ALA A 610 10.61 10.68 14.86
N SER A 611 10.55 12.01 14.80
CA SER A 611 10.26 12.75 13.57
C SER A 611 11.24 13.89 13.38
N ASN A 612 11.83 14.02 12.19
CA ASN A 612 12.86 15.01 11.87
C ASN A 612 14.08 14.98 12.81
N THR A 613 14.48 13.80 13.31
CA THR A 613 15.78 13.65 14.01
C THR A 613 16.93 13.71 12.99
N PRO A 614 18.13 14.22 13.34
CA PRO A 614 19.26 14.30 12.41
C PRO A 614 19.62 12.97 11.74
N ASN A 615 20.04 13.04 10.49
CA ASN A 615 20.55 11.89 9.74
C ASN A 615 22.05 11.69 10.02
N ASP A 616 22.38 11.26 11.23
CA ASP A 616 23.76 11.00 11.69
C ASP A 616 24.05 9.51 12.00
N GLY A 617 23.02 8.68 12.13
CA GLY A 617 23.09 7.21 12.15
C GLY A 617 22.56 6.55 13.42
N SER A 618 22.09 7.32 14.41
CA SER A 618 21.61 6.78 15.68
C SER A 618 20.55 7.68 16.34
N GLU A 619 19.46 7.10 16.85
CA GLU A 619 18.46 7.80 17.66
C GLU A 619 18.00 6.90 18.82
N ASP A 620 17.89 7.47 20.01
CA ASP A 620 17.29 6.81 21.17
C ASP A 620 15.78 7.04 21.20
N VAL A 621 15.00 5.98 20.97
CA VAL A 621 13.53 6.02 20.89
C VAL A 621 12.86 5.31 22.06
N THR A 622 11.77 5.86 22.58
CA THR A 622 10.93 5.17 23.59
C THR A 622 9.96 4.22 22.91
N ILE A 623 10.05 2.93 23.22
CA ILE A 623 9.15 1.90 22.68
C ILE A 623 7.80 1.94 23.42
N PRO A 624 6.65 2.04 22.72
CA PRO A 624 5.33 2.06 23.35
C PRO A 624 4.92 0.70 23.90
N ASP A 625 3.89 0.67 24.76
CA ASP A 625 3.29 -0.59 25.26
C ASP A 625 2.37 -1.23 24.20
N ASN A 626 2.99 -1.76 23.16
CA ASN A 626 2.34 -2.52 22.10
C ASN A 626 2.98 -3.91 21.99
N GLN A 627 2.66 -4.78 22.95
CA GLN A 627 3.24 -6.13 23.08
C GLN A 627 2.91 -7.02 21.87
N VAL A 628 3.91 -7.26 21.01
CA VAL A 628 3.80 -8.08 19.79
C VAL A 628 5.12 -8.80 19.46
N THR A 629 5.07 -9.90 18.73
CA THR A 629 6.25 -10.61 18.17
C THR A 629 6.50 -10.25 16.69
N THR A 630 5.77 -9.27 16.17
CA THR A 630 5.70 -8.86 14.76
C THR A 630 6.15 -7.42 14.55
N ALA A 631 6.98 -6.88 15.45
CA ALA A 631 7.42 -5.50 15.36
C ALA A 631 8.48 -5.32 14.26
N ARG A 632 8.44 -4.19 13.54
CA ARG A 632 9.43 -3.76 12.55
C ARG A 632 9.71 -2.26 12.69
N ILE A 633 10.94 -1.84 12.43
CA ILE A 633 11.33 -0.43 12.32
C ILE A 633 11.50 -0.06 10.85
N LYS A 634 11.03 1.13 10.48
CA LYS A 634 11.37 1.81 9.23
C LYS A 634 12.07 3.12 9.58
N VAL A 635 13.20 3.40 8.94
CA VAL A 635 13.82 4.72 8.94
C VAL A 635 13.65 5.32 7.55
N GLU A 636 12.97 6.45 7.44
CA GLU A 636 12.66 7.13 6.19
C GLU A 636 13.23 8.55 6.14
N ALA A 637 13.55 9.03 4.95
CA ALA A 637 14.08 10.37 4.76
C ALA A 637 13.01 11.46 5.00
N ALA A 638 13.29 12.44 5.87
CA ALA A 638 12.40 13.57 6.05
C ALA A 638 12.52 14.53 4.84
N GLY A 639 11.53 14.52 3.96
CA GLY A 639 11.48 15.37 2.75
C GLY A 639 12.14 14.75 1.51
N ASN A 640 12.38 13.44 1.50
CA ASN A 640 12.83 12.67 0.32
C ASN A 640 12.09 11.31 0.29
N ILE A 641 12.16 10.55 -0.80
CA ILE A 641 11.31 9.35 -1.04
C ILE A 641 11.93 8.02 -0.60
N PHE A 642 13.19 8.02 -0.16
CA PHE A 642 13.93 6.81 0.19
C PHE A 642 13.78 6.45 1.67
N PHE A 643 13.88 5.16 1.97
CA PHE A 643 13.78 4.60 3.32
C PHE A 643 14.52 3.25 3.37
N ASP A 644 14.65 2.68 4.57
CA ASP A 644 14.90 1.25 4.73
C ASP A 644 14.09 0.66 5.91
N ILE A 645 13.89 -0.67 5.90
CA ILE A 645 13.10 -1.42 6.89
C ILE A 645 13.98 -2.51 7.52
N SER A 646 13.93 -2.63 8.86
CA SER A 646 14.59 -3.72 9.60
C SER A 646 14.29 -5.08 8.97
N ASN A 647 15.30 -5.93 8.73
CA ASN A 647 15.16 -7.14 7.91
C ASN A 647 14.32 -8.25 8.57
N VAL A 648 14.16 -8.23 9.90
CA VAL A 648 13.53 -9.31 10.68
C VAL A 648 12.53 -8.74 11.68
N ASN A 649 11.43 -9.48 11.94
CA ASN A 649 10.52 -9.14 13.03
C ASN A 649 11.23 -9.25 14.39
N PHE A 650 11.03 -8.25 15.25
CA PHE A 650 11.47 -8.28 16.64
C PHE A 650 10.26 -8.32 17.59
N THR A 651 10.54 -8.59 18.86
CA THR A 651 9.52 -8.70 19.91
C THR A 651 9.49 -7.45 20.78
N ILE A 652 8.31 -6.86 20.95
CA ILE A 652 8.01 -5.94 22.05
C ILE A 652 7.40 -6.80 23.17
N SER A 653 8.14 -6.93 24.25
CA SER A 653 7.77 -7.67 25.45
C SER A 653 7.12 -6.78 26.50
N GLN A 654 6.53 -7.38 27.54
CA GLN A 654 6.08 -6.63 28.71
C GLN A 654 7.21 -5.80 29.33
N PRO A 655 6.88 -4.65 29.94
CA PRO A 655 7.88 -3.86 30.64
C PRO A 655 8.42 -4.65 31.84
N ILE A 656 9.73 -4.62 32.07
CA ILE A 656 10.38 -5.42 33.13
C ILE A 656 10.16 -4.72 34.48
N PRO A 657 9.34 -5.26 35.41
CA PRO A 657 8.99 -4.55 36.63
C PRO A 657 10.22 -4.18 37.45
N VAL A 658 10.24 -2.99 38.06
CA VAL A 658 11.36 -2.52 38.90
C VAL A 658 11.73 -3.59 39.94
N GLU A 659 12.90 -4.21 39.80
CA GLU A 659 13.41 -5.21 40.72
C GLU A 659 14.48 -4.59 41.62
N LEU A 660 14.23 -4.62 42.92
CA LEU A 660 15.06 -3.97 43.92
C LEU A 660 15.83 -5.05 44.69
N THR A 661 17.14 -5.08 44.52
CA THR A 661 18.04 -6.14 45.02
C THR A 661 18.59 -5.86 46.40
N LEU A 662 18.67 -4.59 46.80
CA LEU A 662 19.14 -4.17 48.11
C LEU A 662 18.38 -2.91 48.54
N PHE A 663 17.93 -2.88 49.80
CA PHE A 663 17.61 -1.65 50.53
C PHE A 663 18.18 -1.77 51.93
N THR A 664 18.84 -0.72 52.41
CA THR A 664 19.48 -0.68 53.72
C THR A 664 19.34 0.71 54.34
N ALA A 665 19.26 0.74 55.66
CA ALA A 665 19.37 1.95 56.47
C ALA A 665 20.57 1.78 57.41
N VAL A 666 21.56 2.65 57.31
CA VAL A 666 22.82 2.58 58.08
C VAL A 666 23.05 3.92 58.78
N ARG A 667 23.24 3.86 60.09
CA ARG A 667 23.54 5.03 60.91
C ARG A 667 24.96 5.56 60.60
N ILE A 668 25.07 6.83 60.20
CA ILE A 668 26.33 7.53 59.92
C ILE A 668 26.55 8.69 60.92
N GLU A 669 27.56 9.54 60.69
CA GLU A 669 27.86 10.68 61.58
C GLU A 669 26.82 11.80 61.52
N SER A 670 26.23 12.06 60.34
CA SER A 670 25.28 13.18 60.15
C SER A 670 23.81 12.80 60.32
N GLY A 671 23.49 11.51 60.40
CA GLY A 671 22.12 11.02 60.24
C GLY A 671 22.03 9.53 59.96
N ILE A 672 20.96 9.14 59.26
CA ILE A 672 20.76 7.80 58.71
C ILE A 672 20.93 7.86 57.19
N LEU A 673 21.91 7.10 56.69
CA LEU A 673 22.10 6.86 55.26
C LEU A 673 21.18 5.73 54.82
N LEU A 674 20.26 6.04 53.90
CA LEU A 674 19.52 5.07 53.13
C LEU A 674 20.29 4.79 51.85
N SER A 675 20.48 3.52 51.52
CA SER A 675 21.11 3.08 50.27
C SER A 675 20.29 1.95 49.67
N TRP A 676 19.95 2.05 48.38
CA TRP A 676 19.27 0.99 47.65
C TRP A 676 19.84 0.77 46.25
N GLU A 677 19.58 -0.43 45.73
CA GLU A 677 20.03 -0.89 44.44
C GLU A 677 18.87 -1.52 43.67
N THR A 678 18.70 -1.13 42.42
CA THR A 678 17.82 -1.77 41.44
C THR A 678 18.65 -2.68 40.54
N ALA A 679 18.14 -3.86 40.19
CA ALA A 679 18.67 -4.65 39.07
C ALA A 679 18.17 -4.09 37.74
N THR A 680 16.90 -3.70 37.71
CA THR A 680 16.19 -3.14 36.56
C THR A 680 15.20 -2.08 37.03
N GLU A 681 14.87 -1.14 36.15
CA GLU A 681 13.76 -0.21 36.31
C GLU A 681 12.88 -0.20 35.06
N THR A 682 11.60 0.10 35.25
CA THR A 682 10.58 0.37 34.23
C THR A 682 9.86 1.64 34.64
N ASN A 683 9.60 2.51 33.66
CA ASN A 683 8.77 3.72 33.74
C ASN A 683 9.07 4.65 34.93
N ASN A 684 10.21 4.48 35.61
CA ASN A 684 10.44 4.95 36.97
C ASN A 684 10.75 6.45 37.01
N SER A 685 9.75 7.25 37.37
CA SER A 685 9.94 8.67 37.67
C SER A 685 10.82 8.86 38.92
N GLY A 686 10.71 7.95 39.90
CA GLY A 686 11.62 7.87 41.03
C GLY A 686 11.02 7.30 42.31
N PHE A 687 11.75 7.48 43.40
CA PHE A 687 11.45 6.91 44.71
C PHE A 687 11.07 8.01 45.69
N GLU A 688 9.82 7.99 46.16
CA GLU A 688 9.41 8.69 47.36
C GLU A 688 9.92 7.92 48.59
N VAL A 689 10.73 8.60 49.41
CA VAL A 689 11.38 8.07 50.60
C VAL A 689 10.50 8.37 51.80
N GLU A 690 9.97 7.33 52.44
CA GLU A 690 9.05 7.48 53.56
C GLU A 690 9.63 6.93 54.88
N ARG A 691 9.32 7.63 55.98
CA ARG A 691 9.83 7.42 57.33
C ARG A 691 8.70 7.22 58.34
N SER A 692 8.88 6.28 59.27
CA SER A 692 7.98 5.96 60.38
C SER A 692 8.78 5.75 61.68
N ARG A 693 8.10 5.94 62.83
CA ARG A 693 8.62 5.66 64.20
C ARG A 693 7.95 4.46 64.88
N ASP A 694 6.86 3.96 64.31
CA ASP A 694 5.95 2.94 64.84
C ASP A 694 5.82 1.69 63.94
N SER A 695 6.42 1.75 62.74
CA SER A 695 6.26 0.83 61.58
C SER A 695 4.88 0.81 60.90
N GLU A 696 3.97 1.71 61.28
CA GLU A 696 2.61 1.82 60.73
C GLU A 696 2.37 3.17 60.03
N SER A 697 2.69 4.27 60.73
CA SER A 697 2.48 5.65 60.28
C SER A 697 3.70 6.18 59.51
N PHE A 698 3.65 6.09 58.18
CA PHE A 698 4.71 6.58 57.29
C PHE A 698 4.44 8.01 56.80
N THR A 699 5.52 8.80 56.70
CA THR A 699 5.54 10.18 56.20
C THR A 699 6.64 10.33 55.15
N SER A 700 6.33 10.97 54.03
CA SER A 700 7.33 11.34 53.01
C SER A 700 8.35 12.33 53.58
N ILE A 701 9.64 12.07 53.38
CA ILE A 701 10.76 12.92 53.80
C ILE A 701 11.64 13.39 52.64
N GLY A 702 11.37 12.92 51.42
CA GLY A 702 12.10 13.33 50.22
C GLY A 702 11.76 12.46 49.00
N PHE A 703 12.20 12.92 47.84
CA PHE A 703 12.07 12.20 46.58
C PHE A 703 13.43 12.12 45.88
N VAL A 704 13.77 10.95 45.36
CA VAL A 704 14.99 10.72 44.57
C VAL A 704 14.58 10.30 43.16
N PRO A 705 14.86 11.11 42.11
CA PRO A 705 14.53 10.78 40.74
C PRO A 705 15.12 9.44 40.30
N GLY A 706 14.31 8.66 39.56
CA GLY A 706 14.72 7.41 38.94
C GLY A 706 15.40 7.62 37.59
N LYS A 707 15.69 6.52 36.88
CA LYS A 707 16.26 6.56 35.52
C LYS A 707 15.24 6.20 34.43
N GLY A 708 13.94 6.18 34.75
CA GLY A 708 12.91 5.71 33.82
C GLY A 708 12.97 4.19 33.65
N THR A 709 13.39 3.75 32.47
CA THR A 709 13.48 2.32 32.15
C THR A 709 14.92 1.97 31.80
N ILE A 710 15.56 1.14 32.63
CA ILE A 710 16.96 0.72 32.45
C ILE A 710 17.13 -0.75 32.88
N THR A 711 17.86 -1.53 32.08
CA THR A 711 18.16 -2.95 32.38
C THR A 711 19.52 -3.15 33.06
N GLU A 712 20.18 -2.06 33.44
CA GLU A 712 21.45 -2.05 34.16
C GLU A 712 21.27 -1.71 35.64
N LYS A 713 22.08 -2.35 36.48
CA LYS A 713 22.09 -2.11 37.92
C LYS A 713 22.31 -0.63 38.23
N SER A 714 21.37 -0.02 38.96
CA SER A 714 21.47 1.36 39.42
C SER A 714 21.52 1.45 40.94
N THR A 715 22.24 2.46 41.45
CA THR A 715 22.48 2.66 42.87
C THR A 715 22.03 4.06 43.29
N TYR A 716 21.40 4.13 44.44
CA TYR A 716 20.76 5.35 44.96
C TYR A 716 21.06 5.51 46.44
N SER A 717 21.03 6.76 46.90
CA SER A 717 21.11 7.06 48.34
C SER A 717 20.32 8.31 48.73
N PHE A 718 19.96 8.35 50.01
CA PHE A 718 19.30 9.49 50.65
C PHE A 718 19.81 9.58 52.10
N ILE A 719 19.92 10.79 52.66
CA ILE A 719 20.36 10.97 54.06
C ILE A 719 19.28 11.70 54.86
N ASP A 720 18.68 10.98 55.81
CA ASP A 720 17.86 11.61 56.84
C ASP A 720 18.76 12.18 57.94
N ASN A 721 18.82 13.51 58.03
CA ASN A 721 19.62 14.24 59.02
C ASN A 721 18.76 14.78 60.19
N ASP A 722 17.46 14.48 60.23
CA ASP A 722 16.52 14.97 61.25
C ASP A 722 16.12 13.87 62.23
N ILE A 723 17.12 13.29 62.89
CA ILE A 723 16.98 12.08 63.70
C ILE A 723 17.00 12.35 65.21
N GLN A 724 16.43 11.40 65.96
CA GLN A 724 16.30 11.39 67.42
C GLN A 724 16.60 9.96 67.91
N ILE A 725 16.84 9.74 69.21
CA ILE A 725 17.14 8.39 69.73
C ILE A 725 16.01 7.38 69.41
N GLY A 726 16.38 6.13 69.17
CA GLY A 726 15.46 5.00 69.00
C GLY A 726 15.21 4.60 67.55
N ASN A 727 14.37 3.59 67.38
CA ASN A 727 14.09 2.98 66.09
C ASN A 727 13.48 3.95 65.06
N TYR A 728 13.91 3.80 63.83
CA TYR A 728 13.27 4.31 62.63
C TYR A 728 12.97 3.17 61.67
N TYR A 729 11.85 3.31 60.97
CA TYR A 729 11.42 2.42 59.91
C TYR A 729 11.34 3.22 58.61
N TYR A 730 11.96 2.73 57.54
CA TYR A 730 11.95 3.39 56.24
C TYR A 730 11.40 2.45 55.18
N ARG A 731 10.66 3.00 54.22
CA ARG A 731 10.22 2.29 53.01
C ARG A 731 10.41 3.18 51.79
N LEU A 732 10.53 2.55 50.63
CA LEU A 732 10.55 3.23 49.34
C LEU A 732 9.20 3.01 48.67
N LYS A 733 8.64 4.09 48.15
CA LYS A 733 7.47 4.10 47.27
C LYS A 733 7.96 4.55 45.89
N GLN A 734 8.15 3.57 45.00
CA GLN A 734 8.47 3.82 43.61
C GLN A 734 7.25 4.41 42.90
N ILE A 735 7.45 5.38 42.02
CA ILE A 735 6.42 6.10 41.26
C ILE A 735 6.80 6.08 39.78
N ASP A 736 5.84 5.71 38.95
CA ASP A 736 5.96 5.64 37.49
C ASP A 736 5.59 6.98 36.82
N PHE A 737 6.03 7.22 35.58
CA PHE A 737 5.70 8.46 34.84
C PHE A 737 4.22 8.58 34.46
N ASP A 738 3.46 7.47 34.45
CA ASP A 738 1.99 7.46 34.30
C ASP A 738 1.25 7.69 35.64
N GLY A 739 1.98 7.72 36.76
CA GLY A 739 1.44 7.91 38.10
C GLY A 739 1.09 6.62 38.86
N THR A 740 1.35 5.42 38.32
CA THR A 740 1.30 4.21 39.17
C THR A 740 2.39 4.23 40.24
N SER A 741 2.22 3.44 41.30
CA SER A 741 3.21 3.38 42.38
C SER A 741 3.21 2.06 43.13
N LYS A 742 4.37 1.70 43.67
CA LYS A 742 4.67 0.41 44.29
C LYS A 742 5.53 0.59 45.54
N TYR A 743 5.10 -0.01 46.64
CA TYR A 743 5.86 0.00 47.89
C TYR A 743 6.84 -1.17 47.96
N TYR A 744 8.03 -0.91 48.52
CA TYR A 744 9.05 -1.91 48.81
C TYR A 744 9.17 -2.20 50.31
N ASN A 745 9.90 -3.27 50.64
CA ASN A 745 10.07 -3.77 51.99
C ASN A 745 10.55 -2.70 52.96
N VAL A 746 10.02 -2.71 54.18
CA VAL A 746 10.43 -1.83 55.27
C VAL A 746 11.80 -2.28 55.80
N VAL A 747 12.73 -1.33 55.96
CA VAL A 747 13.99 -1.53 56.69
C VAL A 747 13.97 -0.76 58.01
N SER A 748 14.54 -1.35 59.05
CA SER A 748 14.63 -0.75 60.38
C SER A 748 16.07 -0.45 60.78
N VAL A 749 16.30 0.70 61.41
CA VAL A 749 17.59 1.04 62.04
C VAL A 749 17.34 1.74 63.37
N ASP A 750 18.11 1.40 64.40
CA ASP A 750 18.17 2.19 65.62
C ASP A 750 19.12 3.38 65.43
N ALA A 751 18.62 4.60 65.61
CA ALA A 751 19.46 5.79 65.64
C ALA A 751 20.43 5.78 66.85
N GLY A 752 20.09 5.02 67.90
CA GLY A 752 20.90 4.77 69.08
C GLY A 752 21.30 6.04 69.83
N LEU A 753 22.33 5.92 70.66
CA LEU A 753 23.07 7.08 71.15
C LEU A 753 24.12 7.52 70.12
N PRO A 754 24.51 8.81 70.12
CA PRO A 754 25.74 9.26 69.49
C PRO A 754 26.96 8.48 70.00
N ARG A 755 28.00 8.35 69.17
CA ARG A 755 29.29 7.77 69.56
C ARG A 755 30.29 8.82 70.01
N ASP A 756 30.23 9.99 69.39
CA ASP A 756 31.17 11.08 69.53
C ASP A 756 30.41 12.39 69.73
N PHE A 757 30.98 13.32 70.51
CA PHE A 757 30.45 14.68 70.58
C PHE A 757 30.65 15.37 69.22
N SER A 758 29.58 15.95 68.67
CA SER A 758 29.65 16.72 67.44
C SER A 758 28.63 17.86 67.44
N VAL A 759 28.94 18.90 66.68
CA VAL A 759 28.14 20.12 66.55
C VAL A 759 28.01 20.41 65.08
N MET A 760 26.78 20.41 64.57
CA MET A 760 26.50 20.68 63.17
C MET A 760 26.76 22.16 62.85
N GLN A 761 26.82 22.50 61.57
CA GLN A 761 26.72 23.92 61.20
C GLN A 761 25.29 24.37 61.48
N ASN A 762 25.11 25.56 62.07
CA ASN A 762 23.79 26.12 62.30
C ASN A 762 23.03 26.27 60.97
N TYR A 763 21.71 26.07 60.99
CA TYR A 763 20.87 26.19 59.79
C TYR A 763 19.59 26.99 60.08
N PRO A 764 19.18 27.93 59.21
CA PRO A 764 19.92 28.43 58.04
C PRO A 764 21.22 29.17 58.42
N ASN A 765 22.14 29.37 57.47
CA ASN A 765 23.33 30.21 57.65
C ASN A 765 23.83 30.72 56.28
N PRO A 766 23.72 32.03 55.95
CA PRO A 766 23.20 33.12 56.79
C PRO A 766 21.75 32.93 57.24
N PHE A 767 21.36 33.61 58.31
CA PHE A 767 20.03 33.50 58.93
C PHE A 767 19.37 34.85 59.18
N ASN A 768 18.04 34.85 59.30
CA ASN A 768 17.23 36.04 59.58
C ASN A 768 15.84 35.65 60.16
N PRO A 769 15.44 36.12 61.35
CA PRO A 769 16.29 36.55 62.45
C PRO A 769 16.84 35.36 63.27
N SER A 770 16.35 34.14 63.00
CA SER A 770 16.58 32.93 63.82
C SER A 770 17.29 31.80 63.08
N THR A 771 18.06 31.00 63.81
CA THR A 771 18.74 29.77 63.33
C THR A 771 18.64 28.65 64.35
N SER A 772 18.67 27.39 63.90
CA SER A 772 18.82 26.20 64.74
C SER A 772 20.31 25.84 64.91
N ILE A 773 20.70 25.31 66.07
CA ILE A 773 22.04 24.81 66.38
C ILE A 773 21.89 23.36 66.83
N LYS A 774 22.05 22.42 65.89
CA LYS A 774 22.01 20.98 66.18
C LYS A 774 23.36 20.44 66.66
N PHE A 775 23.33 19.58 67.66
CA PHE A 775 24.50 18.92 68.23
C PHE A 775 24.14 17.55 68.82
N GLN A 776 25.15 16.74 69.13
CA GLN A 776 24.96 15.37 69.63
C GLN A 776 25.89 15.08 70.82
N LEU A 777 25.38 14.30 71.77
CA LEU A 777 26.03 13.95 73.04
C LEU A 777 26.05 12.41 73.17
N PRO A 778 27.22 11.74 73.26
CA PRO A 778 27.27 10.28 73.41
C PRO A 778 26.90 9.80 74.81
N VAL A 779 27.03 10.67 75.81
CA VAL A 779 26.69 10.43 77.22
C VAL A 779 25.91 11.61 77.79
N ASP A 780 25.24 11.40 78.92
CA ASP A 780 24.63 12.47 79.71
C ASP A 780 25.69 13.52 80.07
N SER A 781 25.47 14.76 79.65
CA SER A 781 26.50 15.80 79.65
C SER A 781 25.96 17.13 80.18
N LYS A 782 26.80 17.88 80.89
CA LYS A 782 26.54 19.28 81.17
C LYS A 782 26.93 20.12 79.96
N VAL A 783 25.93 20.64 79.25
CA VAL A 783 26.13 21.39 78.01
C VAL A 783 25.89 22.87 78.23
N LYS A 784 26.84 23.68 77.76
CA LYS A 784 26.77 25.13 77.73
C LYS A 784 26.99 25.65 76.32
N ILE A 785 26.14 26.56 75.87
CA ILE A 785 26.21 27.19 74.55
C ILE A 785 26.23 28.71 74.73
N GLU A 786 27.31 29.36 74.30
CA GLU A 786 27.52 30.80 74.41
C GLU A 786 27.71 31.42 73.03
N VAL A 787 27.03 32.54 72.76
CA VAL A 787 27.16 33.33 71.52
C VAL A 787 27.98 34.58 71.78
N PHE A 788 28.93 34.85 70.89
CA PHE A 788 29.82 36.01 70.91
C PHE A 788 29.72 36.79 69.60
N ASN A 789 29.94 38.11 69.63
CA ASN A 789 30.10 38.91 68.43
C ASN A 789 31.54 38.85 67.87
N SER A 790 31.81 39.55 66.78
CA SER A 790 33.15 39.64 66.16
C SER A 790 34.20 40.37 67.01
N LEU A 791 33.82 41.03 68.10
CA LEU A 791 34.75 41.65 69.07
C LEU A 791 35.09 40.71 70.25
N GLY A 792 34.44 39.53 70.34
CA GLY A 792 34.59 38.60 71.45
C GLY A 792 33.72 38.92 72.67
N GLU A 793 32.80 39.89 72.56
CA GLU A 793 31.83 40.19 73.61
C GLU A 793 30.73 39.12 73.61
N LYS A 794 30.34 38.61 74.79
CA LYS A 794 29.26 37.64 74.89
C LYS A 794 27.90 38.32 74.74
N ILE A 795 27.10 37.78 73.83
CA ILE A 795 25.78 38.28 73.42
C ILE A 795 24.65 37.47 74.06
N ALA A 796 24.83 36.16 74.24
CA ALA A 796 23.85 35.29 74.89
C ALA A 796 24.48 34.02 75.50
N ASP A 797 23.89 33.52 76.58
CA ASP A 797 23.95 32.12 76.99
C ASP A 797 22.66 31.46 76.47
N LEU A 798 22.76 30.57 75.48
CA LEU A 798 21.58 29.88 74.90
C LEU A 798 21.20 28.63 75.69
N LEU A 799 22.17 28.02 76.37
CA LEU A 799 22.01 26.79 77.15
C LEU A 799 23.10 26.74 78.24
N ASN A 800 22.77 26.21 79.42
CA ASN A 800 23.73 25.88 80.49
C ASN A 800 23.17 24.78 81.41
N ASN A 801 22.71 23.67 80.82
CA ASN A 801 21.91 22.65 81.48
C ASN A 801 22.62 21.28 81.47
N GLN A 802 22.22 20.38 82.37
CA GLN A 802 22.43 18.95 82.16
C GLN A 802 21.47 18.49 81.05
N LEU A 803 21.99 17.82 80.03
CA LEU A 803 21.23 17.15 78.99
C LEU A 803 21.58 15.67 78.99
N SER A 804 20.60 14.81 78.74
CA SER A 804 20.88 13.38 78.54
C SER A 804 21.60 13.13 77.22
N ALA A 805 22.25 11.96 77.11
CA ALA A 805 22.79 11.47 75.85
C ALA A 805 21.73 11.56 74.74
N GLY A 806 22.15 11.86 73.50
CA GLY A 806 21.23 12.01 72.36
C GLY A 806 21.56 13.14 71.40
N PHE A 807 20.65 13.34 70.45
CA PHE A 807 20.65 14.46 69.50
C PHE A 807 19.80 15.61 70.05
N HIS A 808 20.29 16.83 69.93
CA HIS A 808 19.69 18.04 70.51
C HIS A 808 19.72 19.20 69.52
N ASP A 809 18.74 20.10 69.63
CA ASP A 809 18.67 21.36 68.88
C ASP A 809 18.41 22.51 69.85
N VAL A 810 19.09 23.64 69.64
CA VAL A 810 18.87 24.90 70.36
C VAL A 810 18.73 26.04 69.35
N SER A 811 17.55 26.65 69.31
CA SER A 811 17.26 27.83 68.51
C SER A 811 17.94 29.09 69.06
N PHE A 812 18.62 29.85 68.21
CA PHE A 812 19.03 31.22 68.49
C PHE A 812 18.13 32.20 67.71
N ASP A 813 17.45 33.10 68.42
CA ASP A 813 16.80 34.28 67.83
C ASP A 813 17.70 35.51 68.03
N ALA A 814 18.10 36.13 66.93
CA ALA A 814 18.92 37.34 66.90
C ALA A 814 18.12 38.60 66.48
N SER A 815 16.79 38.59 66.65
CA SER A 815 15.90 39.73 66.36
C SER A 815 16.35 41.05 66.98
N ASN A 816 17.04 41.03 68.13
CA ASN A 816 17.56 42.21 68.81
C ASN A 816 19.02 42.58 68.47
N GLN A 817 19.66 41.88 67.53
CA GLN A 817 21.06 42.09 67.13
C GLN A 817 21.19 42.77 65.74
N ALA A 818 22.34 43.35 65.44
CA ALA A 818 22.64 43.92 64.12
C ALA A 818 23.23 42.85 63.17
N SER A 819 22.97 42.97 61.85
CA SER A 819 23.56 42.09 60.84
C SER A 819 25.08 42.04 60.95
N GLY A 820 25.66 40.83 60.90
CA GLY A 820 27.08 40.65 61.20
C GLY A 820 27.50 39.20 61.43
N ILE A 821 28.77 39.04 61.81
CA ILE A 821 29.38 37.74 62.12
C ILE A 821 29.31 37.49 63.63
N PHE A 822 28.76 36.34 63.99
CA PHE A 822 28.73 35.84 65.37
C PHE A 822 29.44 34.48 65.44
N TYR A 823 29.90 34.12 66.62
CA TYR A 823 30.49 32.82 66.91
C TYR A 823 29.72 32.16 68.04
N TYR A 824 29.34 30.89 67.87
CA TYR A 824 28.79 30.09 68.95
C TYR A 824 29.83 29.08 69.43
N VAL A 825 30.01 29.03 70.75
CA VAL A 825 30.87 28.09 71.47
C VAL A 825 29.98 27.08 72.15
N VAL A 826 30.16 25.81 71.82
CA VAL A 826 29.51 24.68 72.51
C VAL A 826 30.57 23.99 73.36
N THR A 827 30.34 23.89 74.66
CA THR A 827 31.12 23.04 75.57
C THR A 827 30.21 22.00 76.20
N ALA A 828 30.69 20.76 76.29
CA ALA A 828 29.98 19.66 76.92
C ALA A 828 30.94 18.83 77.78
N SER A 829 30.60 18.67 79.05
CA SER A 829 31.33 17.85 80.02
C SER A 829 30.50 16.61 80.33
N GLY A 830 30.95 15.44 79.89
CA GLY A 830 30.25 14.16 80.00
C GLY A 830 30.32 13.53 81.39
N ALA A 831 29.29 12.78 81.77
CA ALA A 831 29.21 12.06 83.05
C ALA A 831 30.25 10.93 83.21
N ASP A 832 30.89 10.53 82.11
CA ASP A 832 32.03 9.61 82.06
C ASP A 832 33.40 10.29 82.26
N GLY A 833 33.44 11.62 82.36
CA GLY A 833 34.65 12.43 82.45
C GLY A 833 35.22 12.89 81.10
N SER A 834 34.49 12.68 79.99
CA SER A 834 34.83 13.27 78.69
C SER A 834 34.60 14.79 78.68
N GLU A 835 35.41 15.52 77.91
CA GLU A 835 35.30 16.97 77.76
C GLU A 835 35.37 17.33 76.26
N PHE A 836 34.40 18.10 75.80
CA PHE A 836 34.29 18.53 74.41
C PHE A 836 34.09 20.05 74.30
N ARG A 837 34.77 20.65 73.31
CA ARG A 837 34.59 22.07 72.96
C ARG A 837 34.66 22.28 71.46
N SER A 838 33.62 22.88 70.89
CA SER A 838 33.57 23.33 69.50
C SER A 838 33.27 24.82 69.41
N VAL A 839 33.74 25.46 68.34
CA VAL A 839 33.45 26.87 68.02
C VAL A 839 33.10 26.95 66.54
N LYS A 840 31.95 27.55 66.21
CA LYS A 840 31.50 27.72 64.82
C LYS A 840 31.03 29.15 64.55
N LYS A 841 31.18 29.56 63.30
CA LYS A 841 30.80 30.88 62.78
C LYS A 841 29.38 30.83 62.24
N MET A 842 28.56 31.83 62.57
CA MET A 842 27.25 32.08 61.98
C MET A 842 27.13 33.54 61.50
N VAL A 843 26.24 33.79 60.54
CA VAL A 843 26.08 35.11 59.90
C VAL A 843 24.62 35.53 59.97
N LEU A 844 24.33 36.60 60.72
CA LEU A 844 23.01 37.25 60.72
C LEU A 844 22.94 38.21 59.53
N MET A 845 21.91 38.07 58.70
CA MET A 845 21.68 38.90 57.51
C MET A 845 20.23 39.36 57.48
N LYS A 846 19.95 40.45 58.22
CA LYS A 846 18.72 41.23 58.11
C LYS A 846 18.70 42.08 56.85
#